data_AF-A0A9N8YJH5-F1
#
_entry.id   AF-A0A9N8YJH5-F1
#
_cell.length_a   1.000
_cell.length_b   1.000
_cell.length_c   1.000
_cell.angle_alpha   90.00
_cell.angle_beta   90.00
_cell.angle_gamma   90.00
#
_symmetry.space_group_name_H-M   'P 1'
#
loop_
_entity.id
_entity.type
_entity.pdbx_description
1 polymer ?
#
loop_
_entity_poly.entity_id
_entity_poly.type
_entity_poly.pdbx_seq_one_letter_code
_entity_poly.pdbx_strand_id
1 'polypeptide(L)'
;MSRNIKLVLTSSRILTPTSIDPRPGTIEIDNDGHIVSILQNKSSFESYNFLDKSQFLDVGENVIMSGVIDIHVHLNEPGRTHWEGFETGTKAAAAGKHLNSFLIFLIILIEFLIEFLILFLIGGVTTVIDMPLNSIPPTTTVKNLEHKIESAKGKCWVDVGFYGGIIPGNQNDLIPLIDSGVKGFKCFLIESGVDEFPCVNEQQVRLAYEKLQGKNSVFMFHAEMEDSQKEITSENKYSDDIQSNLFAKFLNSRPSSLELNAISLIIRIAKEFPTVRSHIVHLSTAQAIDIICKAKLEGIPLTVETCFHYLCLNAEEVQLGRTDFKCCPPIRDESNREELWKARFALLDGTIDYVVSDHSPCTADLKFLDKKTEDRDFLKAWGGISSLQFGLPVLWTEARKRGCGFHHLTTWLSKNTSKQIKLNNRKGEIKVGYDADFVIWAPEETFTVLTDIIQFKNKVTPYEGKVLYGVIKKTIVRGNIVYDVENGVVDKPKGIMPPLKILERLTLVLGGVTLGYFAFYHNLKRKSPLLPVIPETPALPVPYGYPGPINDPFKRHAYQTSFNRRLRHPDWVFEHLTEESLKRGPDVDRSKSYFKEDMNIPEMFRSKLRDYVKSGFDRGHLAPAADAKFSQEALDETFLLTNIAPQVDWAFFEEFCRRLVTGEKFSDVYIFTGTAYLPKKEADGKFYVKYQLIGDPPNTAVPTHFYKIVLATKKDKNSPDGISYSLESFLMPNQRIPYNDSLEKYIVPLDAIERTTGLMFFNDLKNKTVTSLCKTVKCIPIPPAKHIDESSRKDERKALPLPKEEIKALPLQKH
;
A
#
# COMPACT_ATOMS: atom_id res chain seq x y z
N MET A 1 -40.79 -11.60 -2.09
CA MET A 1 -39.92 -11.79 -0.91
C MET A 1 -39.69 -10.42 -0.30
N SER A 2 -39.80 -10.28 1.02
CA SER A 2 -39.33 -9.08 1.73
C SER A 2 -37.80 -9.00 1.61
N ARG A 3 -37.25 -7.82 1.29
CA ARG A 3 -35.79 -7.64 1.31
C ARG A 3 -35.33 -7.67 2.77
N ASN A 4 -34.44 -8.60 3.13
CA ASN A 4 -33.93 -8.77 4.50
C ASN A 4 -32.85 -7.73 4.86
N ILE A 5 -33.12 -6.44 4.60
CA ILE A 5 -32.15 -5.35 4.74
C ILE A 5 -32.33 -4.68 6.11
N LYS A 6 -31.20 -4.42 6.77
CA LYS A 6 -31.10 -3.77 8.09
C LYS A 6 -30.50 -2.38 8.02
N LEU A 7 -29.59 -2.15 7.08
CA LEU A 7 -28.83 -0.91 6.94
C LEU A 7 -28.47 -0.69 5.48
N VAL A 8 -28.52 0.56 5.03
CA VAL A 8 -28.12 0.98 3.69
C VAL A 8 -27.13 2.14 3.82
N LEU A 9 -26.01 2.05 3.11
CA LEU A 9 -24.98 3.08 3.05
C LEU A 9 -24.91 3.63 1.63
N THR A 10 -24.90 4.95 1.43
CA THR A 10 -24.67 5.57 0.12
C THR A 10 -23.70 6.74 0.21
N SER A 11 -22.88 6.91 -0.83
CA SER A 11 -21.80 7.91 -0.91
C SER A 11 -21.44 8.17 -2.37
N SER A 12 -20.89 9.34 -2.68
CA SER A 12 -20.21 9.60 -3.96
C SER A 12 -18.86 8.88 -4.09
N ARG A 13 -18.32 8.34 -2.98
CA ARG A 13 -16.97 7.77 -2.88
C ARG A 13 -16.96 6.43 -2.13
N ILE A 14 -17.40 5.35 -2.77
CA ILE A 14 -17.25 3.98 -2.28
C ILE A 14 -16.08 3.29 -3.00
N LEU A 15 -15.15 2.69 -2.24
CA LEU A 15 -13.99 1.97 -2.77
C LEU A 15 -14.24 0.46 -2.78
N THR A 16 -14.44 -0.10 -3.97
CA THR A 16 -14.69 -1.54 -4.19
C THR A 16 -13.41 -2.26 -4.68
N PRO A 17 -13.34 -3.61 -4.58
CA PRO A 17 -12.15 -4.38 -4.99
C PRO A 17 -11.69 -4.25 -6.44
N THR A 18 -12.51 -3.68 -7.32
CA THR A 18 -12.19 -3.45 -8.75
C THR A 18 -11.95 -1.98 -9.10
N SER A 19 -12.07 -1.06 -8.13
CA SER A 19 -11.91 0.38 -8.35
C SER A 19 -10.58 0.89 -7.77
N ILE A 20 -9.76 1.51 -8.62
CA ILE A 20 -8.50 2.19 -8.26
C ILE A 20 -8.77 3.40 -7.35
N ASP A 21 -9.87 4.11 -7.65
CA ASP A 21 -10.35 5.30 -6.95
C ASP A 21 -11.83 5.11 -6.55
N PRO A 22 -12.30 5.74 -5.44
CA PRO A 22 -13.68 5.64 -5.00
C PRO A 22 -14.70 6.14 -6.04
N ARG A 23 -15.90 5.53 -6.08
CA ARG A 23 -16.97 5.86 -7.04
C ARG A 23 -18.34 5.99 -6.36
N PRO A 24 -19.32 6.69 -6.97
CA PRO A 24 -20.68 6.75 -6.44
C PRO A 24 -21.30 5.37 -6.29
N GLY A 25 -22.07 5.15 -5.23
CA GLY A 25 -22.67 3.85 -4.99
C GLY A 25 -23.62 3.76 -3.80
N THR A 26 -24.20 2.58 -3.64
CA THR A 26 -25.04 2.19 -2.50
C THR A 26 -24.71 0.76 -2.08
N ILE A 27 -24.64 0.49 -0.79
CA ILE A 27 -24.43 -0.85 -0.22
C ILE A 27 -25.67 -1.23 0.59
N GLU A 28 -26.30 -2.37 0.27
CA GLU A 28 -27.37 -2.97 1.09
C GLU A 28 -26.74 -4.01 2.05
N ILE A 29 -27.12 -3.96 3.34
CA ILE A 29 -26.60 -4.82 4.41
C ILE A 29 -27.76 -5.55 5.09
N ASP A 30 -27.60 -6.85 5.34
CA ASP A 30 -28.63 -7.69 5.96
C ASP A 30 -28.70 -7.63 7.49
N ASN A 31 -29.68 -8.34 8.06
CA ASN A 31 -29.87 -8.44 9.51
C ASN A 31 -28.73 -9.18 10.24
N ASP A 32 -28.08 -10.14 9.58
CA ASP A 32 -26.98 -10.95 10.11
C ASP A 32 -25.64 -10.18 10.12
N GLY A 33 -25.54 -9.13 9.31
CA GLY A 33 -24.38 -8.23 9.25
C GLY A 33 -23.49 -8.42 8.03
N HIS A 34 -24.01 -8.97 6.94
CA HIS A 34 -23.29 -9.16 5.68
C HIS A 34 -23.73 -8.19 4.59
N ILE A 35 -22.85 -7.96 3.62
CA ILE A 35 -23.12 -7.18 2.41
C ILE A 35 -23.96 -8.04 1.45
N VAL A 36 -25.17 -7.62 1.13
CA VAL A 36 -26.06 -8.37 0.19
C VAL A 36 -26.14 -7.75 -1.20
N SER A 37 -25.83 -6.45 -1.35
CA SER A 37 -25.82 -5.78 -2.66
C SER A 37 -24.86 -4.60 -2.69
N ILE A 38 -24.35 -4.29 -3.88
CA ILE A 38 -23.53 -3.11 -4.18
C ILE A 38 -24.02 -2.51 -5.50
N LEU A 39 -24.67 -1.35 -5.44
CA LEU A 39 -25.21 -0.61 -6.57
C LEU A 39 -24.21 0.45 -7.03
N GLN A 40 -24.09 0.67 -8.34
CA GLN A 40 -23.13 1.57 -8.97
C GLN A 40 -23.54 3.07 -8.97
N ASN A 41 -24.62 3.41 -8.28
CA ASN A 41 -25.14 4.77 -8.17
C ASN A 41 -25.49 5.10 -6.72
N LYS A 42 -25.50 6.38 -6.37
CA LYS A 42 -26.17 6.83 -5.14
C LYS A 42 -27.67 6.54 -5.22
N SER A 43 -28.24 6.14 -4.10
CA SER A 43 -29.68 6.01 -3.93
C SER A 43 -30.23 7.17 -3.11
N SER A 44 -31.54 7.40 -3.17
CA SER A 44 -32.24 8.27 -2.23
C SER A 44 -33.09 7.45 -1.25
N PHE A 45 -33.51 8.04 -0.14
CA PHE A 45 -34.28 7.35 0.91
C PHE A 45 -35.66 6.87 0.41
N GLU A 46 -36.23 7.53 -0.60
CA GLU A 46 -37.54 7.20 -1.18
C GLU A 46 -37.54 5.78 -1.79
N SER A 47 -36.39 5.32 -2.30
CA SER A 47 -36.19 3.94 -2.78
C SER A 47 -36.12 2.89 -1.66
N TYR A 48 -36.02 3.34 -0.40
CA TYR A 48 -35.83 2.54 0.81
C TYR A 48 -36.79 2.94 1.93
N ASN A 49 -37.94 3.53 1.59
CA ASN A 49 -38.96 4.05 2.52
C ASN A 49 -39.63 2.98 3.42
N PHE A 50 -39.26 1.71 3.28
CA PHE A 50 -39.61 0.60 4.16
C PHE A 50 -38.63 0.39 5.33
N LEU A 51 -37.56 1.19 5.40
CA LEU A 51 -36.60 1.26 6.51
C LEU A 51 -36.84 2.52 7.34
N ASP A 52 -36.48 2.50 8.63
CA ASP A 52 -36.36 3.72 9.42
C ASP A 52 -35.28 4.63 8.82
N LYS A 53 -35.45 5.96 8.94
CA LYS A 53 -34.49 6.91 8.38
C LYS A 53 -33.08 6.83 9.00
N SER A 54 -32.95 6.28 10.21
CA SER A 54 -31.67 5.93 10.85
C SER A 54 -30.96 4.72 10.25
N GLN A 55 -31.67 3.89 9.47
CA GLN A 55 -31.14 2.73 8.74
C GLN A 55 -30.72 3.07 7.31
N PHE A 56 -30.86 4.32 6.87
CA PHE A 56 -30.40 4.80 5.57
C PHE A 56 -29.40 5.94 5.75
N LEU A 57 -28.11 5.65 5.54
CA LEU A 57 -27.02 6.60 5.73
C LEU A 57 -26.48 7.07 4.38
N ASP A 58 -26.97 8.22 3.91
CA ASP A 58 -26.23 9.02 2.94
C ASP A 58 -25.12 9.76 3.69
N VAL A 59 -23.86 9.39 3.41
CA VAL A 59 -22.68 10.02 3.99
C VAL A 59 -22.03 11.04 3.06
N GLY A 60 -22.75 11.48 2.02
CA GLY A 60 -22.37 12.55 1.12
C GLY A 60 -21.08 12.24 0.36
N GLU A 61 -20.08 13.08 0.59
CA GLU A 61 -18.74 12.97 -0.01
C GLU A 61 -17.74 12.17 0.85
N ASN A 62 -18.14 11.55 1.97
CA ASN A 62 -17.23 10.77 2.80
C ASN A 62 -16.89 9.42 2.13
N VAL A 63 -15.60 9.05 2.13
CA VAL A 63 -15.12 7.79 1.56
C VAL A 63 -15.61 6.63 2.41
N ILE A 64 -16.24 5.63 1.77
CA ILE A 64 -16.52 4.32 2.37
C ILE A 64 -15.42 3.36 1.91
N MET A 65 -14.65 2.85 2.87
CA MET A 65 -13.58 1.87 2.69
C MET A 65 -13.89 0.61 3.51
N SER A 66 -13.38 -0.56 3.11
CA SER A 66 -13.40 -1.73 3.99
C SER A 66 -12.67 -1.40 5.31
N GLY A 67 -13.21 -1.89 6.42
CA GLY A 67 -12.67 -1.61 7.74
C GLY A 67 -11.23 -2.09 7.89
N VAL A 68 -10.41 -1.32 8.63
CA VAL A 68 -9.00 -1.67 8.86
C VAL A 68 -8.92 -2.94 9.73
N ILE A 69 -7.93 -3.79 9.44
CA ILE A 69 -7.67 -5.06 10.13
C ILE A 69 -6.23 -5.01 10.60
N ASP A 70 -6.02 -4.63 11.86
CA ASP A 70 -4.69 -4.54 12.45
C ASP A 70 -4.27 -5.88 13.05
N ILE A 71 -3.16 -6.44 12.57
CA ILE A 71 -2.73 -7.79 12.94
C ILE A 71 -1.51 -7.79 13.86
N HIS A 72 -1.17 -6.64 14.46
CA HIS A 72 -0.11 -6.56 15.46
C HIS A 72 -0.47 -5.57 16.57
N VAL A 73 -1.24 -6.02 17.56
CA VAL A 73 -1.54 -5.27 18.78
C VAL A 73 -1.16 -6.05 20.03
N HIS A 74 -0.80 -5.35 21.11
CA HIS A 74 -0.58 -5.92 22.44
C HIS A 74 -1.57 -5.27 23.41
N LEU A 75 -2.70 -5.93 23.63
CA LEU A 75 -3.76 -5.47 24.52
C LEU A 75 -3.49 -5.82 25.99
N ASN A 76 -2.43 -6.58 26.28
CA ASN A 76 -1.82 -6.73 27.61
C ASN A 76 -2.71 -7.33 28.71
N GLU A 77 -3.92 -7.79 28.40
CA GLU A 77 -4.88 -8.41 29.30
C GLU A 77 -4.97 -9.93 29.02
N PRO A 78 -5.02 -10.82 30.04
CA PRO A 78 -4.98 -10.56 31.49
C PRO A 78 -3.61 -10.14 32.01
N GLY A 79 -3.52 -9.81 33.31
CA GLY A 79 -2.26 -9.50 33.99
C GLY A 79 -1.84 -8.04 33.89
N ARG A 80 -1.38 -7.57 32.72
CA ARG A 80 -0.97 -6.18 32.49
C ARG A 80 -2.11 -5.31 31.92
N THR A 81 -3.37 -5.59 32.27
CA THR A 81 -4.59 -4.83 31.91
C THR A 81 -4.55 -3.32 32.25
N HIS A 82 -3.59 -2.88 33.06
CA HIS A 82 -3.34 -1.47 33.37
C HIS A 82 -2.47 -0.75 32.32
N TRP A 83 -1.77 -1.49 31.45
CA TRP A 83 -1.08 -0.98 30.27
C TRP A 83 -2.06 -0.68 29.14
N GLU A 84 -3.02 -1.58 28.88
CA GLU A 84 -4.13 -1.31 27.95
C GLU A 84 -5.45 -2.01 28.33
N GLY A 85 -5.64 -3.28 27.97
CA GLY A 85 -6.89 -4.03 28.15
C GLY A 85 -7.81 -3.98 26.94
N PHE A 86 -8.64 -5.02 26.79
CA PHE A 86 -9.50 -5.19 25.62
C PHE A 86 -10.52 -4.05 25.46
N GLU A 87 -11.03 -3.51 26.57
CA GLU A 87 -12.01 -2.42 26.52
C GLU A 87 -11.44 -1.16 25.88
N THR A 88 -10.42 -0.54 26.47
CA THR A 88 -9.87 0.73 25.97
C THR A 88 -9.14 0.54 24.65
N GLY A 89 -8.44 -0.58 24.46
CA GLY A 89 -7.76 -0.87 23.20
C GLY A 89 -8.73 -1.09 22.03
N THR A 90 -9.81 -1.86 22.20
CA THR A 90 -10.80 -2.04 21.12
C THR A 90 -11.71 -0.83 20.93
N LYS A 91 -11.96 -0.02 21.98
CA LYS A 91 -12.57 1.31 21.82
C LYS A 91 -11.66 2.23 21.00
N ALA A 92 -10.37 2.31 21.29
CA ALA A 92 -9.41 3.09 20.53
C ALA A 92 -9.24 2.59 19.07
N ALA A 93 -9.34 1.29 18.85
CA ALA A 93 -9.37 0.69 17.51
C ALA A 93 -10.59 1.18 16.72
N ALA A 94 -11.79 1.12 17.33
CA ALA A 94 -13.02 1.59 16.70
C ALA A 94 -13.02 3.11 16.48
N ALA A 95 -12.58 3.89 17.47
CA ALA A 95 -13.21 5.17 17.74
C ALA A 95 -12.29 6.38 17.86
N GLY A 96 -12.76 7.46 17.25
CA GLY A 96 -12.37 8.81 17.65
C GLY A 96 -12.93 9.21 19.00
N LYS A 97 -12.40 10.30 19.55
CA LYS A 97 -13.06 11.00 20.65
C LYS A 97 -14.03 12.05 20.09
N HIS A 98 -15.06 12.36 20.86
CA HIS A 98 -15.84 13.58 20.73
C HIS A 98 -15.64 14.45 21.98
N LEU A 99 -15.48 15.76 21.82
CA LEU A 99 -15.43 16.72 22.93
C LEU A 99 -16.86 17.18 23.24
N ASN A 100 -17.36 16.84 24.44
CA ASN A 100 -18.72 17.21 24.84
C ASN A 100 -18.95 18.73 24.75
N SER A 101 -20.05 19.11 24.09
CA SER A 101 -20.37 20.49 23.69
C SER A 101 -20.45 21.49 24.86
N PHE A 102 -20.61 20.98 26.09
CA PHE A 102 -20.61 21.78 27.31
C PHE A 102 -19.24 22.44 27.61
N LEU A 103 -18.13 21.83 27.17
CA LEU A 103 -16.79 22.42 27.32
C LEU A 103 -16.51 23.46 26.22
N ILE A 104 -17.00 23.21 25.00
CA ILE A 104 -16.90 24.13 23.86
C ILE A 104 -17.54 25.49 24.20
N PHE A 105 -18.71 25.46 24.85
CA PHE A 105 -19.41 26.68 25.30
C PHE A 105 -18.64 27.53 26.33
N LEU A 106 -17.73 26.92 27.10
CA LEU A 106 -16.90 27.62 28.08
C LEU A 106 -15.64 28.22 27.45
N ILE A 107 -15.06 27.53 26.46
CA ILE A 107 -13.85 27.98 25.73
C ILE A 107 -14.16 29.19 24.84
N ILE A 108 -15.31 29.18 24.14
CA ILE A 108 -15.77 30.29 23.28
C ILE A 108 -15.98 31.60 24.05
N LEU A 109 -16.12 31.54 25.39
CA LEU A 109 -16.46 32.68 26.24
C LEU A 109 -15.24 33.48 26.74
N ILE A 110 -14.00 33.07 26.44
CA ILE A 110 -12.80 33.62 27.11
C ILE A 110 -11.83 34.38 26.18
N GLU A 111 -11.64 34.00 24.91
CA GLU A 111 -10.74 34.75 23.99
C GLU A 111 -11.36 35.07 22.63
N PHE A 112 -11.21 36.34 22.22
CA PHE A 112 -11.45 36.81 20.85
C PHE A 112 -10.23 36.50 19.98
N LEU A 113 -10.46 36.14 18.71
CA LEU A 113 -9.45 35.86 17.66
C LEU A 113 -8.57 34.61 17.89
N ILE A 114 -9.01 33.46 17.34
CA ILE A 114 -8.23 32.54 16.48
C ILE A 114 -9.21 31.54 15.82
N GLU A 115 -8.92 31.10 14.58
CA GLU A 115 -9.70 30.10 13.83
C GLU A 115 -9.49 28.65 14.32
N PHE A 116 -9.76 28.36 15.59
CA PHE A 116 -9.68 26.98 16.12
C PHE A 116 -10.99 26.21 15.97
N LEU A 117 -11.16 25.55 14.81
CA LEU A 117 -12.26 24.61 14.54
C LEU A 117 -12.02 23.27 15.28
N ILE A 118 -12.21 23.26 16.60
CA ILE A 118 -11.95 22.08 17.45
C ILE A 118 -13.08 21.05 17.33
N LEU A 119 -12.80 19.96 16.60
CA LEU A 119 -13.60 18.73 16.60
C LEU A 119 -12.72 17.59 16.05
N PHE A 120 -12.09 16.76 16.90
CA PHE A 120 -11.23 15.63 16.51
C PHE A 120 -11.54 14.42 17.44
N LEU A 121 -11.97 13.20 17.06
CA LEU A 121 -11.94 12.30 15.88
C LEU A 121 -10.91 11.14 15.99
N ILE A 122 -10.81 10.30 14.94
CA ILE A 122 -9.76 9.26 14.66
C ILE A 122 -9.98 7.85 15.23
N GLY A 123 -10.17 6.84 14.37
CA GLY A 123 -10.33 5.41 14.70
C GLY A 123 -10.33 4.53 13.43
N GLY A 124 -11.35 3.69 13.23
CA GLY A 124 -11.60 3.04 11.93
C GLY A 124 -11.11 1.59 11.76
N VAL A 125 -10.55 0.99 12.80
CA VAL A 125 -10.22 -0.44 12.85
C VAL A 125 -11.49 -1.23 13.18
N THR A 126 -11.64 -2.40 12.56
CA THR A 126 -12.83 -3.28 12.66
C THR A 126 -12.48 -4.71 13.05
N THR A 127 -11.20 -5.08 12.97
CA THR A 127 -10.67 -6.32 13.53
C THR A 127 -9.26 -6.05 14.08
N VAL A 128 -8.94 -6.58 15.25
CA VAL A 128 -7.57 -6.60 15.81
C VAL A 128 -7.13 -8.02 16.14
N ILE A 129 -5.84 -8.33 16.02
CA ILE A 129 -5.28 -9.63 16.42
C ILE A 129 -4.22 -9.44 17.50
N ASP A 130 -4.54 -9.92 18.70
CA ASP A 130 -3.75 -9.72 19.91
C ASP A 130 -2.57 -10.70 20.01
N MET A 131 -1.41 -10.14 20.33
CA MET A 131 -0.14 -10.84 20.47
C MET A 131 -0.08 -11.72 21.73
N PRO A 132 0.82 -12.72 21.78
CA PRO A 132 0.81 -13.71 22.85
C PRO A 132 1.55 -13.29 24.12
N LEU A 133 2.32 -12.20 24.10
CA LEU A 133 3.10 -11.70 25.23
C LEU A 133 2.48 -10.45 25.86
N ASN A 134 3.16 -9.88 26.85
CA ASN A 134 2.76 -8.75 27.70
C ASN A 134 1.51 -9.01 28.57
N SER A 135 0.54 -9.79 28.10
CA SER A 135 -0.46 -10.44 28.95
C SER A 135 0.17 -11.52 29.83
N ILE A 136 -0.27 -11.65 31.08
CA ILE A 136 0.17 -12.68 32.03
C ILE A 136 -1.04 -13.56 32.42
N PRO A 137 -1.00 -14.89 32.22
CA PRO A 137 0.07 -15.63 31.53
C PRO A 137 0.07 -15.35 30.02
N PRO A 138 1.22 -15.48 29.34
CA PRO A 138 1.31 -15.37 27.89
C PRO A 138 0.60 -16.53 27.19
N THR A 139 0.13 -16.33 25.96
CA THR A 139 -0.69 -17.26 25.17
C THR A 139 0.13 -18.42 24.58
N THR A 140 0.88 -19.13 25.42
CA THR A 140 1.82 -20.22 25.06
C THR A 140 1.22 -21.63 25.22
N THR A 141 0.02 -21.73 25.81
CA THR A 141 -0.76 -22.98 25.96
C THR A 141 -2.24 -22.72 25.70
N VAL A 142 -3.03 -23.77 25.42
CA VAL A 142 -4.49 -23.63 25.22
C VAL A 142 -5.17 -23.02 26.45
N LYS A 143 -4.78 -23.42 27.66
CA LYS A 143 -5.32 -22.85 28.90
C LYS A 143 -5.07 -21.34 29.01
N ASN A 144 -3.90 -20.88 28.55
CA ASN A 144 -3.59 -19.44 28.57
C ASN A 144 -4.41 -18.66 27.52
N LEU A 145 -4.73 -19.30 26.37
CA LEU A 145 -5.68 -18.76 25.39
C LEU A 145 -7.11 -18.70 25.95
N GLU A 146 -7.57 -19.74 26.64
CA GLU A 146 -8.88 -19.76 27.31
C GLU A 146 -8.99 -18.65 28.36
N HIS A 147 -7.96 -18.50 29.22
CA HIS A 147 -7.87 -17.40 30.19
C HIS A 147 -7.93 -16.02 29.52
N LYS A 148 -7.25 -15.85 28.37
CA LYS A 148 -7.27 -14.59 27.60
C LYS A 148 -8.66 -14.31 27.00
N ILE A 149 -9.27 -15.30 26.36
CA ILE A 149 -10.63 -15.20 25.80
C ILE A 149 -11.66 -14.89 26.89
N GLU A 150 -11.58 -15.53 28.06
CA GLU A 150 -12.45 -15.22 29.20
C GLU A 150 -12.28 -13.75 29.63
N SER A 151 -11.05 -13.28 29.76
CA SER A 151 -10.77 -11.89 30.15
C SER A 151 -11.30 -10.85 29.15
N ALA A 152 -11.41 -11.21 27.87
CA ALA A 152 -11.91 -10.34 26.80
C ALA A 152 -13.45 -10.34 26.65
N LYS A 153 -14.18 -11.30 27.25
CA LYS A 153 -15.65 -11.37 27.15
C LYS A 153 -16.30 -10.08 27.63
N GLY A 154 -17.20 -9.55 26.82
CA GLY A 154 -17.92 -8.30 27.13
C GLY A 154 -17.07 -7.04 27.03
N LYS A 155 -15.85 -7.09 26.46
CA LYS A 155 -14.95 -5.93 26.33
C LYS A 155 -14.54 -5.57 24.89
N CYS A 156 -15.03 -6.29 23.88
CA CYS A 156 -14.60 -6.11 22.48
C CYS A 156 -15.56 -5.19 21.69
N TRP A 157 -15.11 -4.01 21.30
CA TRP A 157 -15.86 -3.13 20.40
C TRP A 157 -15.66 -3.47 18.91
N VAL A 158 -14.48 -3.99 18.57
CA VAL A 158 -14.13 -4.52 17.24
C VAL A 158 -13.90 -6.03 17.34
N ASP A 159 -13.97 -6.77 16.23
CA ASP A 159 -13.71 -8.21 16.26
C ASP A 159 -12.26 -8.50 16.70
N VAL A 160 -12.03 -9.52 17.54
CA VAL A 160 -10.71 -9.83 18.12
C VAL A 160 -10.28 -11.25 17.78
N GLY A 161 -9.04 -11.41 17.30
CA GLY A 161 -8.35 -12.70 17.20
C GLY A 161 -7.12 -12.76 18.08
N PHE A 162 -6.46 -13.93 18.12
CA PHE A 162 -5.31 -14.19 18.99
C PHE A 162 -4.19 -14.95 18.27
N TYR A 163 -2.95 -14.65 18.65
CA TYR A 163 -1.78 -15.46 18.31
C TYR A 163 -1.38 -16.40 19.46
N GLY A 164 -0.73 -17.51 19.10
CA GLY A 164 0.01 -18.34 20.05
C GLY A 164 1.44 -17.84 20.25
N GLY A 165 2.05 -18.16 21.38
CA GLY A 165 3.48 -17.94 21.62
C GLY A 165 4.32 -19.18 21.30
N ILE A 166 5.53 -18.98 20.78
CA ILE A 166 6.60 -19.99 20.76
C ILE A 166 7.70 -19.51 21.71
N ILE A 167 7.99 -20.33 22.71
CA ILE A 167 9.01 -20.13 23.75
C ILE A 167 9.79 -21.45 23.96
N PRO A 168 10.94 -21.45 24.64
CA PRO A 168 11.63 -22.68 25.04
C PRO A 168 10.68 -23.70 25.71
N GLY A 169 10.55 -24.89 25.12
CA GLY A 169 9.85 -26.04 25.72
C GLY A 169 8.36 -26.20 25.38
N ASN A 170 7.68 -25.23 24.75
CA ASN A 170 6.23 -25.34 24.47
C ASN A 170 5.89 -25.96 23.09
N GLN A 171 6.84 -26.65 22.44
CA GLN A 171 6.66 -27.23 21.09
C GLN A 171 5.54 -28.29 20.97
N ASN A 172 4.98 -28.76 22.09
CA ASN A 172 3.85 -29.70 22.10
C ASN A 172 2.48 -28.98 22.15
N ASP A 173 2.41 -27.74 22.61
CA ASP A 173 1.18 -26.93 22.67
C ASP A 173 0.77 -26.34 21.32
N LEU A 174 1.69 -26.31 20.34
CA LEU A 174 1.49 -25.63 19.06
C LEU A 174 0.33 -26.24 18.23
N ILE A 175 0.18 -27.57 18.22
CA ILE A 175 -0.95 -28.20 17.50
C ILE A 175 -2.29 -27.95 18.23
N PRO A 176 -2.41 -28.21 19.55
CA PRO A 176 -3.59 -27.81 20.33
C PRO A 176 -3.99 -26.32 20.17
N LEU A 177 -3.03 -25.40 20.06
CA LEU A 177 -3.32 -23.98 19.82
C LEU A 177 -3.85 -23.68 18.40
N ILE A 178 -3.33 -24.36 17.36
CA ILE A 178 -3.90 -24.29 16.00
C ILE A 178 -5.34 -24.79 16.00
N ASP A 179 -5.59 -25.94 16.63
CA ASP A 179 -6.90 -26.55 16.69
C ASP A 179 -7.89 -25.64 17.44
N SER A 180 -7.44 -25.01 18.53
CA SER A 180 -8.17 -23.99 19.32
C SER A 180 -8.44 -22.68 18.57
N GLY A 181 -7.76 -22.42 17.45
CA GLY A 181 -8.09 -21.34 16.51
C GLY A 181 -7.15 -20.13 16.47
N VAL A 182 -5.93 -20.21 17.00
CA VAL A 182 -4.96 -19.09 16.87
C VAL A 182 -4.62 -18.79 15.40
N LYS A 183 -4.29 -17.53 15.09
CA LYS A 183 -4.02 -17.08 13.72
C LYS A 183 -2.63 -17.47 13.20
N GLY A 184 -1.70 -17.72 14.12
CA GLY A 184 -0.31 -18.08 13.90
C GLY A 184 0.45 -18.09 15.23
N PHE A 185 1.77 -18.13 15.17
CA PHE A 185 2.64 -18.09 16.35
C PHE A 185 3.69 -17.01 16.26
N LYS A 186 3.99 -16.35 17.37
CA LYS A 186 5.04 -15.32 17.49
C LYS A 186 6.15 -15.79 18.43
N CYS A 187 7.41 -15.50 18.08
CA CYS A 187 8.58 -15.59 18.97
C CYS A 187 9.47 -14.34 18.90
N PHE A 188 10.57 -14.36 19.64
CA PHE A 188 11.66 -13.38 19.57
C PHE A 188 13.01 -14.12 19.45
N LEU A 189 13.97 -13.54 18.71
CA LEU A 189 15.34 -14.05 18.53
C LEU A 189 16.40 -13.29 19.37
N ILE A 190 15.92 -12.37 20.21
CA ILE A 190 16.64 -11.60 21.25
C ILE A 190 15.65 -11.41 22.41
N GLU A 191 16.09 -10.94 23.58
CA GLU A 191 15.17 -10.79 24.72
C GLU A 191 13.99 -9.85 24.45
N SER A 192 12.79 -10.30 24.85
CA SER A 192 11.51 -9.64 24.59
C SER A 192 11.23 -8.45 25.52
N GLY A 193 12.01 -8.34 26.60
CA GLY A 193 11.77 -7.41 27.71
C GLY A 193 10.89 -7.98 28.84
N VAL A 194 10.35 -9.20 28.71
CA VAL A 194 9.60 -9.87 29.80
C VAL A 194 10.04 -11.32 30.02
N ASP A 195 10.39 -11.66 31.26
CA ASP A 195 10.93 -12.96 31.65
C ASP A 195 9.98 -14.13 31.34
N GLU A 196 8.66 -13.90 31.37
CA GLU A 196 7.68 -14.95 31.04
C GLU A 196 7.53 -15.23 29.54
N PHE A 197 8.17 -14.43 28.67
CA PHE A 197 8.25 -14.66 27.22
C PHE A 197 9.71 -14.61 26.73
N PRO A 198 10.57 -15.57 27.17
CA PRO A 198 11.98 -15.56 26.84
C PRO A 198 12.22 -15.88 25.36
N CYS A 199 13.39 -15.48 24.83
CA CYS A 199 13.74 -15.68 23.43
C CYS A 199 13.93 -17.16 23.05
N VAL A 200 14.01 -17.44 21.74
CA VAL A 200 14.30 -18.78 21.21
C VAL A 200 15.55 -18.81 20.33
N ASN A 201 16.36 -19.85 20.50
CA ASN A 201 17.56 -20.12 19.70
C ASN A 201 17.25 -20.90 18.41
N GLU A 202 18.24 -21.07 17.52
CA GLU A 202 18.07 -21.80 16.24
C GLU A 202 17.49 -23.22 16.43
N GLN A 203 17.91 -23.96 17.47
CA GLN A 203 17.40 -25.31 17.72
C GLN A 203 15.90 -25.30 18.05
N GLN A 204 15.45 -24.36 18.88
CA GLN A 204 14.05 -24.21 19.28
C GLN A 204 13.19 -23.69 18.11
N VAL A 205 13.74 -22.81 17.28
CA VAL A 205 13.11 -22.38 16.01
C VAL A 205 12.92 -23.58 15.08
N ARG A 206 13.93 -24.43 14.89
CA ARG A 206 13.85 -25.65 14.06
C ARG A 206 12.79 -26.62 14.58
N LEU A 207 12.77 -26.92 15.88
CA LEU A 207 11.75 -27.76 16.51
C LEU A 207 10.32 -27.21 16.29
N ALA A 208 10.14 -25.89 16.29
CA ALA A 208 8.85 -25.29 15.96
C ALA A 208 8.50 -25.41 14.46
N TYR A 209 9.46 -25.22 13.54
CA TYR A 209 9.26 -25.47 12.11
C TYR A 209 8.88 -26.93 11.82
N GLU A 210 9.53 -27.91 12.46
CA GLU A 210 9.18 -29.34 12.36
C GLU A 210 7.72 -29.61 12.78
N LYS A 211 7.28 -29.03 13.91
CA LYS A 211 5.91 -29.19 14.41
C LYS A 211 4.87 -28.48 13.52
N LEU A 212 5.23 -27.36 12.91
CA LEU A 212 4.35 -26.59 12.03
C LEU A 212 4.35 -27.09 10.56
N GLN A 213 5.22 -28.03 10.19
CA GLN A 213 5.33 -28.54 8.82
C GLN A 213 4.01 -29.15 8.34
N GLY A 214 3.58 -28.77 7.13
CA GLY A 214 2.29 -29.17 6.57
C GLY A 214 1.04 -28.61 7.29
N LYS A 215 1.19 -27.78 8.33
CA LYS A 215 0.07 -27.15 9.03
C LYS A 215 -0.25 -25.79 8.42
N ASN A 216 -1.55 -25.50 8.26
CA ASN A 216 -2.00 -24.19 7.79
C ASN A 216 -1.89 -23.12 8.90
N SER A 217 -0.66 -22.71 9.24
CA SER A 217 -0.33 -21.75 10.29
C SER A 217 0.40 -20.51 9.73
N VAL A 218 1.18 -19.80 10.55
CA VAL A 218 2.31 -18.92 10.21
C VAL A 218 3.22 -18.82 11.43
N PHE A 219 4.52 -18.74 11.21
CA PHE A 219 5.54 -18.52 12.23
C PHE A 219 6.11 -17.11 12.07
N MET A 220 5.92 -16.26 13.09
CA MET A 220 6.20 -14.82 13.11
C MET A 220 7.38 -14.53 14.04
N PHE A 221 8.32 -13.71 13.58
CA PHE A 221 9.58 -13.44 14.27
C PHE A 221 9.75 -11.95 14.53
N HIS A 222 9.93 -11.55 15.81
CA HIS A 222 10.68 -10.33 16.08
C HIS A 222 12.14 -10.63 15.72
N ALA A 223 12.52 -10.14 14.54
CA ALA A 223 13.78 -10.48 13.90
C ALA A 223 14.84 -9.45 14.28
N GLU A 224 15.34 -9.53 15.51
CA GLU A 224 16.63 -8.96 15.92
C GLU A 224 17.41 -10.08 16.63
N MET A 225 18.71 -10.22 16.33
CA MET A 225 19.56 -11.29 16.87
C MET A 225 21.03 -10.87 16.86
N GLU A 226 21.75 -11.17 17.93
CA GLU A 226 23.20 -10.92 18.03
C GLU A 226 24.02 -11.84 17.10
N ASP A 227 25.26 -11.45 16.86
CA ASP A 227 26.20 -12.20 16.01
C ASP A 227 26.90 -13.29 16.81
N SER A 228 26.46 -14.54 16.67
CA SER A 228 27.00 -15.67 17.43
C SER A 228 28.46 -16.06 17.08
N GLN A 229 29.11 -15.37 16.13
CA GLN A 229 30.54 -15.53 15.84
C GLN A 229 31.41 -14.43 16.49
N LYS A 230 30.80 -13.45 17.16
CA LYS A 230 31.53 -12.48 17.98
C LYS A 230 31.45 -12.91 19.44
N GLU A 231 32.57 -13.40 19.96
CA GLU A 231 32.81 -13.27 21.39
C GLU A 231 32.72 -11.78 21.75
N ILE A 232 31.74 -11.41 22.57
CA ILE A 232 31.64 -10.06 23.10
C ILE A 232 32.79 -9.89 24.09
N THR A 233 33.87 -9.26 23.64
CA THR A 233 34.88 -8.71 24.54
C THR A 233 34.16 -7.76 25.50
N SER A 234 34.15 -8.10 26.79
CA SER A 234 33.36 -7.42 27.83
C SER A 234 33.98 -6.07 28.26
N GLU A 235 34.63 -5.40 27.31
CA GLU A 235 35.41 -4.18 27.43
C GLU A 235 34.87 -3.04 26.55
N ASN A 236 33.55 -2.98 26.41
CA ASN A 236 32.84 -1.72 26.20
C ASN A 236 31.81 -1.52 27.33
N LYS A 237 32.30 -1.53 28.57
CA LYS A 237 31.62 -0.79 29.64
C LYS A 237 31.50 0.65 29.19
N TYR A 238 30.27 1.14 29.07
CA TYR A 238 29.97 2.52 28.67
C TYR A 238 30.87 3.50 29.45
N SER A 239 31.55 4.38 28.73
CA SER A 239 32.14 5.56 29.35
C SER A 239 31.02 6.41 29.97
N ASP A 240 31.20 6.83 31.21
CA ASP A 240 30.21 7.54 32.04
C ASP A 240 29.94 9.01 31.59
N ASP A 241 30.11 9.30 30.29
CA ASP A 241 29.95 10.64 29.72
C ASP A 241 29.04 10.63 28.47
N ILE A 242 28.53 11.81 28.11
CA ILE A 242 27.61 12.10 27.01
C ILE A 242 26.24 11.40 27.15
N GLN A 243 25.37 11.90 28.03
CA GLN A 243 23.90 11.89 27.90
C GLN A 243 23.21 10.61 27.35
N SER A 244 22.78 9.69 28.23
CA SER A 244 22.01 8.48 27.83
C SER A 244 20.54 8.75 27.44
N ASN A 245 20.05 9.97 27.65
CA ASN A 245 18.77 10.49 27.17
C ASN A 245 18.79 10.92 25.69
N LEU A 246 19.89 10.71 24.97
CA LEU A 246 19.99 10.91 23.52
C LEU A 246 19.53 9.67 22.75
N PHE A 247 18.54 9.80 21.86
CA PHE A 247 17.98 8.69 21.07
C PHE A 247 19.05 7.93 20.26
N ALA A 248 20.07 8.63 19.76
CA ALA A 248 21.18 8.04 19.02
C ALA A 248 21.95 6.95 19.81
N LYS A 249 22.06 7.04 21.14
CA LYS A 249 22.68 5.97 21.96
C LYS A 249 21.85 4.68 21.89
N PHE A 250 20.52 4.77 21.89
CA PHE A 250 19.64 3.62 21.73
C PHE A 250 19.61 3.08 20.30
N LEU A 251 19.55 3.96 19.29
CA LEU A 251 19.65 3.57 17.87
C LEU A 251 20.95 2.80 17.60
N ASN A 252 22.09 3.27 18.13
CA ASN A 252 23.38 2.59 18.04
C ASN A 252 23.45 1.28 18.83
N SER A 253 22.64 1.10 19.88
CA SER A 253 22.57 -0.17 20.64
C SER A 253 21.81 -1.27 19.89
N ARG A 254 20.99 -0.92 18.90
CA ARG A 254 20.21 -1.86 18.07
C ARG A 254 20.45 -1.61 16.57
N PRO A 255 21.69 -1.80 16.06
CA PRO A 255 22.05 -1.51 14.67
C PRO A 255 21.32 -2.45 13.69
N SER A 256 21.21 -2.03 12.42
CA SER A 256 20.58 -2.80 11.34
C SER A 256 21.13 -4.22 11.16
N SER A 257 22.36 -4.50 11.61
CA SER A 257 22.94 -5.84 11.60
C SER A 257 22.17 -6.84 12.48
N LEU A 258 21.50 -6.41 13.56
CA LEU A 258 20.66 -7.31 14.36
C LEU A 258 19.47 -7.84 13.54
N GLU A 259 18.83 -6.97 12.76
CA GLU A 259 17.77 -7.35 11.83
C GLU A 259 18.30 -8.24 10.71
N LEU A 260 19.41 -7.86 10.06
CA LEU A 260 20.03 -8.64 8.98
C LEU A 260 20.45 -10.05 9.41
N ASN A 261 21.03 -10.21 10.61
CA ASN A 261 21.43 -11.50 11.18
C ASN A 261 20.21 -12.40 11.41
N ALA A 262 19.17 -11.87 12.07
CA ALA A 262 17.94 -12.59 12.36
C ALA A 262 17.21 -13.01 11.07
N ILE A 263 17.08 -12.08 10.13
CA ILE A 263 16.40 -12.31 8.84
C ILE A 263 17.17 -13.36 8.02
N SER A 264 18.50 -13.33 8.03
CA SER A 264 19.35 -14.35 7.38
C SER A 264 19.17 -15.75 8.00
N LEU A 265 19.05 -15.84 9.33
CA LEU A 265 18.73 -17.08 10.03
C LEU A 265 17.34 -17.60 9.63
N ILE A 266 16.32 -16.74 9.66
CA ILE A 266 14.93 -17.09 9.31
C ILE A 266 14.85 -17.60 7.88
N ILE A 267 15.48 -16.89 6.92
CA ILE A 267 15.55 -17.29 5.50
C ILE A 267 16.27 -18.63 5.35
N ARG A 268 17.39 -18.86 6.05
CA ARG A 268 18.12 -20.13 6.01
C ARG A 268 17.25 -21.30 6.45
N ILE A 269 16.57 -21.19 7.59
CA ILE A 269 15.71 -22.27 8.10
C ILE A 269 14.44 -22.42 7.24
N ALA A 270 13.82 -21.33 6.78
CA ALA A 270 12.60 -21.39 5.97
C ALA A 270 12.77 -22.15 4.64
N LYS A 271 13.98 -22.13 4.05
CA LYS A 271 14.34 -22.96 2.88
C LYS A 271 14.22 -24.46 3.15
N GLU A 272 14.49 -24.89 4.37
CA GLU A 272 14.45 -26.30 4.79
C GLU A 272 13.00 -26.76 5.09
N PHE A 273 12.08 -25.82 5.33
CA PHE A 273 10.68 -26.08 5.69
C PHE A 273 9.67 -25.35 4.77
N PRO A 274 9.68 -25.58 3.44
CA PRO A 274 8.93 -24.78 2.45
C PRO A 274 7.39 -24.86 2.55
N THR A 275 6.83 -25.64 3.48
CA THR A 275 5.39 -25.65 3.78
C THR A 275 4.99 -24.74 4.95
N VAL A 276 5.95 -24.27 5.75
CA VAL A 276 5.71 -23.40 6.91
C VAL A 276 5.83 -21.95 6.46
N ARG A 277 4.72 -21.21 6.49
CA ARG A 277 4.75 -19.77 6.18
C ARG A 277 5.52 -19.03 7.26
N SER A 278 6.52 -18.25 6.85
CA SER A 278 7.35 -17.42 7.72
C SER A 278 6.91 -15.96 7.64
N HIS A 279 7.11 -15.21 8.71
CA HIS A 279 6.74 -13.81 8.77
C HIS A 279 7.71 -12.98 9.61
N ILE A 280 8.26 -11.91 9.03
CA ILE A 280 9.04 -10.90 9.74
C ILE A 280 8.04 -9.81 10.17
N VAL A 281 7.85 -9.66 11.49
CA VAL A 281 7.05 -8.53 12.01
C VAL A 281 7.88 -7.24 11.96
N HIS A 282 7.18 -6.09 11.98
CA HIS A 282 7.72 -4.75 12.28
C HIS A 282 9.13 -4.46 11.70
N LEU A 283 9.35 -4.69 10.39
CA LEU A 283 10.64 -4.42 9.76
C LEU A 283 10.97 -2.92 9.80
N SER A 284 12.15 -2.56 10.32
CA SER A 284 12.62 -1.16 10.36
C SER A 284 13.77 -0.89 9.39
N THR A 285 14.66 -1.85 9.13
CA THR A 285 15.82 -1.61 8.26
C THR A 285 15.51 -1.84 6.79
N ALA A 286 15.71 -0.81 5.97
CA ALA A 286 15.66 -0.92 4.52
C ALA A 286 16.81 -1.77 3.94
N GLN A 287 17.89 -1.98 4.70
CA GLN A 287 19.02 -2.83 4.27
C GLN A 287 18.62 -4.31 4.10
N ALA A 288 17.51 -4.75 4.70
CA ALA A 288 17.02 -6.13 4.55
C ALA A 288 16.19 -6.36 3.28
N ILE A 289 15.80 -5.31 2.55
CA ILE A 289 14.86 -5.38 1.42
C ILE A 289 15.39 -6.31 0.32
N ASP A 290 16.67 -6.22 -0.05
CA ASP A 290 17.27 -7.07 -1.09
C ASP A 290 17.25 -8.57 -0.72
N ILE A 291 17.59 -8.90 0.53
CA ILE A 291 17.59 -10.31 0.99
C ILE A 291 16.18 -10.87 1.14
N ILE A 292 15.19 -10.03 1.51
CA ILE A 292 13.77 -10.39 1.57
C ILE A 292 13.19 -10.59 0.16
N CYS A 293 13.44 -9.67 -0.76
CA CYS A 293 12.98 -9.77 -2.15
C CYS A 293 13.56 -11.02 -2.82
N LYS A 294 14.88 -11.24 -2.68
CA LYS A 294 15.53 -12.47 -3.16
C LYS A 294 14.94 -13.73 -2.53
N ALA A 295 14.69 -13.75 -1.22
CA ALA A 295 14.04 -14.88 -0.55
C ALA A 295 12.63 -15.19 -1.13
N LYS A 296 11.82 -14.15 -1.39
CA LYS A 296 10.50 -14.28 -2.02
C LYS A 296 10.60 -14.77 -3.47
N LEU A 297 11.55 -14.26 -4.24
CA LEU A 297 11.82 -14.70 -5.62
C LEU A 297 12.34 -16.16 -5.70
N GLU A 298 13.05 -16.63 -4.68
CA GLU A 298 13.44 -18.03 -4.50
C GLU A 298 12.27 -18.95 -4.07
N GLY A 299 11.04 -18.40 -3.97
CA GLY A 299 9.82 -19.17 -3.68
C GLY A 299 9.61 -19.50 -2.20
N ILE A 300 10.41 -18.92 -1.29
CA ILE A 300 10.27 -19.13 0.15
C ILE A 300 8.94 -18.53 0.60
N PRO A 301 8.13 -19.21 1.44
CA PRO A 301 6.82 -18.74 1.88
C PRO A 301 6.92 -17.63 2.96
N LEU A 302 7.70 -16.58 2.68
CA LEU A 302 7.99 -15.45 3.55
C LEU A 302 7.00 -14.30 3.31
N THR A 303 6.57 -13.66 4.39
CA THR A 303 5.82 -12.39 4.38
C THR A 303 6.47 -11.39 5.32
N VAL A 304 6.26 -10.10 5.11
CA VAL A 304 6.88 -9.02 5.90
C VAL A 304 5.90 -7.87 6.09
N GLU A 305 5.84 -7.32 7.29
CA GLU A 305 5.16 -6.06 7.57
C GLU A 305 6.15 -4.98 8.00
N THR A 306 5.72 -3.73 7.93
CA THR A 306 6.34 -2.61 8.63
C THR A 306 5.24 -1.85 9.41
N CYS A 307 5.63 -0.85 10.19
CA CYS A 307 4.71 -0.17 11.11
C CYS A 307 4.51 1.30 10.76
N PHE A 308 3.38 1.86 11.17
CA PHE A 308 3.04 3.27 10.92
C PHE A 308 4.12 4.26 11.40
N HIS A 309 4.91 3.89 12.41
CA HIS A 309 6.01 4.72 12.92
C HIS A 309 7.24 4.71 12.00
N TYR A 310 7.68 3.57 11.46
CA TYR A 310 8.83 3.52 10.54
C TYR A 310 8.58 4.22 9.19
N LEU A 311 7.31 4.49 8.85
CA LEU A 311 6.91 5.21 7.64
C LEU A 311 6.58 6.70 7.88
N CYS A 312 6.55 7.18 9.13
CA CYS A 312 6.13 8.57 9.48
C CYS A 312 7.08 9.29 10.45
N LEU A 313 7.90 8.56 11.19
CA LEU A 313 8.90 9.09 12.11
C LEU A 313 10.29 8.77 11.56
N ASN A 314 11.27 9.58 11.92
CA ASN A 314 12.69 9.38 11.65
C ASN A 314 13.48 9.61 12.95
N ALA A 315 14.77 9.31 12.97
CA ALA A 315 15.63 9.44 14.16
C ALA A 315 15.97 10.90 14.48
N GLU A 316 15.97 11.76 13.46
CA GLU A 316 16.37 13.17 13.48
C GLU A 316 15.30 14.06 14.16
N GLU A 317 14.03 13.69 14.12
CA GLU A 317 12.93 14.35 14.83
C GLU A 317 12.88 14.01 16.33
N VAL A 318 13.67 13.03 16.83
CA VAL A 318 13.57 12.55 18.21
C VAL A 318 14.32 13.47 19.18
N GLN A 319 13.57 14.38 19.80
CA GLN A 319 14.07 15.30 20.83
C GLN A 319 14.62 14.54 22.05
N LEU A 320 15.55 15.21 22.77
CA LEU A 320 16.20 14.68 23.97
C LEU A 320 15.18 14.17 24.99
N GLY A 321 15.31 12.90 25.38
CA GLY A 321 14.42 12.24 26.34
C GLY A 321 12.99 11.92 25.87
N ARG A 322 12.66 11.99 24.57
CA ARG A 322 11.35 11.55 24.04
C ARG A 322 11.24 10.02 23.92
N THR A 323 11.28 9.35 25.07
CA THR A 323 11.20 7.88 25.24
C THR A 323 9.88 7.24 24.76
N ASP A 324 8.88 8.05 24.40
CA ASP A 324 7.70 7.65 23.64
C ASP A 324 8.02 7.22 22.20
N PHE A 325 9.14 7.68 21.63
CA PHE A 325 9.67 7.20 20.34
C PHE A 325 10.44 5.87 20.46
N LYS A 326 10.66 5.34 21.68
CA LYS A 326 11.34 4.04 21.83
C LYS A 326 10.42 2.89 21.38
N CYS A 327 10.84 2.18 20.34
CA CYS A 327 10.35 0.86 19.89
C CYS A 327 11.54 -0.05 19.57
N CYS A 328 11.31 -1.36 19.42
CA CYS A 328 12.33 -2.35 19.07
C CYS A 328 11.84 -3.21 17.88
N PRO A 329 12.44 -3.12 16.68
CA PRO A 329 13.61 -2.32 16.32
C PRO A 329 13.41 -0.79 16.45
N PRO A 330 14.47 0.01 16.59
CA PRO A 330 14.36 1.48 16.73
C PRO A 330 13.91 2.15 15.43
N ILE A 331 13.30 3.34 15.56
CA ILE A 331 13.09 4.26 14.44
C ILE A 331 14.46 4.61 13.84
N ARG A 332 14.57 4.54 12.51
CA ARG A 332 15.81 4.78 11.73
C ARG A 332 15.83 6.20 11.15
N ASP A 333 16.93 6.55 10.49
CA ASP A 333 17.11 7.83 9.81
C ASP A 333 16.13 8.07 8.62
N GLU A 334 16.07 9.32 8.15
CA GLU A 334 15.23 9.74 7.02
C GLU A 334 15.55 8.97 5.72
N SER A 335 16.83 8.64 5.47
CA SER A 335 17.22 7.92 4.26
C SER A 335 16.64 6.50 4.28
N ASN A 336 16.73 5.81 5.42
CA ASN A 336 16.11 4.52 5.62
C ASN A 336 14.58 4.59 5.49
N ARG A 337 13.93 5.63 6.03
CA ARG A 337 12.47 5.84 5.89
C ARG A 337 12.05 5.92 4.43
N GLU A 338 12.76 6.68 3.60
CA GLU A 338 12.42 6.81 2.18
C GLU A 338 12.77 5.56 1.36
N GLU A 339 13.77 4.76 1.76
CA GLU A 339 13.99 3.43 1.17
C GLU A 339 12.90 2.41 1.58
N LEU A 340 12.35 2.46 2.80
CA LEU A 340 11.16 1.68 3.16
C LEU A 340 9.94 2.10 2.31
N TRP A 341 9.75 3.41 2.06
CA TRP A 341 8.70 3.89 1.16
C TRP A 341 8.90 3.42 -0.30
N LYS A 342 10.14 3.45 -0.81
CA LYS A 342 10.46 2.90 -2.14
C LYS A 342 10.19 1.40 -2.20
N ALA A 343 10.61 0.62 -1.21
CA ALA A 343 10.31 -0.81 -1.13
C ALA A 343 8.81 -1.11 -0.98
N ARG A 344 8.05 -0.20 -0.36
CA ARG A 344 6.58 -0.30 -0.25
C ARG A 344 5.88 0.00 -1.57
N PHE A 345 6.37 0.98 -2.34
CA PHE A 345 5.66 1.57 -3.48
C PHE A 345 6.22 1.15 -4.85
N ALA A 346 7.53 1.26 -5.06
CA ALA A 346 8.16 1.16 -6.37
C ALA A 346 8.36 -0.28 -6.86
N LEU A 347 8.36 -1.28 -5.97
CA LEU A 347 8.62 -2.67 -6.35
C LEU A 347 7.40 -3.42 -6.93
N LEU A 348 6.17 -3.07 -6.53
CA LEU A 348 4.90 -3.75 -6.86
C LEU A 348 4.79 -5.27 -6.55
N ASP A 349 5.91 -5.92 -6.20
CA ASP A 349 6.06 -7.36 -5.91
C ASP A 349 5.48 -7.81 -4.55
N GLY A 350 5.20 -6.86 -3.66
CA GLY A 350 4.77 -7.13 -2.29
C GLY A 350 5.93 -7.50 -1.35
N THR A 351 7.17 -7.05 -1.59
CA THR A 351 8.31 -7.29 -0.69
C THR A 351 8.03 -6.87 0.76
N ILE A 352 7.33 -5.74 0.95
CA ILE A 352 6.53 -5.50 2.16
C ILE A 352 5.06 -5.80 1.82
N ASP A 353 4.39 -6.64 2.61
CA ASP A 353 3.04 -7.13 2.32
C ASP A 353 1.93 -6.18 2.83
N TYR A 354 2.08 -5.63 4.05
CA TYR A 354 1.10 -4.77 4.73
C TYR A 354 1.76 -3.83 5.76
N VAL A 355 0.96 -2.94 6.36
CA VAL A 355 1.40 -2.00 7.40
C VAL A 355 0.48 -2.13 8.62
N VAL A 356 1.06 -2.19 9.82
CA VAL A 356 0.36 -2.43 11.10
C VAL A 356 0.73 -1.38 12.16
N SER A 357 0.09 -1.43 13.33
CA SER A 357 0.42 -0.53 14.45
C SER A 357 1.71 -0.90 15.18
N ASP A 358 1.92 -2.19 15.43
CA ASP A 358 2.67 -2.69 16.61
C ASP A 358 2.30 -1.88 17.86
N HIS A 359 0.99 -1.88 18.15
CA HIS A 359 0.44 -1.14 19.29
C HIS A 359 0.88 -1.80 20.60
N SER A 360 2.02 -1.35 21.12
CA SER A 360 2.66 -1.84 22.33
C SER A 360 2.68 -0.74 23.41
N PRO A 361 1.50 -0.42 24.00
CA PRO A 361 1.38 0.57 25.06
C PRO A 361 1.87 0.02 26.40
N CYS A 362 2.32 0.93 27.27
CA CYS A 362 2.64 0.68 28.67
C CYS A 362 2.29 1.93 29.50
N THR A 363 2.45 1.88 30.81
CA THR A 363 2.21 3.06 31.67
C THR A 363 3.30 4.12 31.51
N ALA A 364 2.93 5.39 31.70
CA ALA A 364 3.83 6.53 31.47
C ALA A 364 5.11 6.49 32.32
N ASP A 365 5.06 5.91 33.52
CA ASP A 365 6.22 5.71 34.40
C ASP A 365 7.22 4.70 33.83
N LEU A 366 6.77 3.64 33.13
CA LEU A 366 7.66 2.68 32.48
C LEU A 366 8.38 3.26 31.25
N LYS A 367 7.80 4.26 30.61
CA LYS A 367 8.50 5.10 29.62
C LYS A 367 9.31 6.24 30.23
N PHE A 368 9.28 6.44 31.55
CA PHE A 368 9.79 7.62 32.22
C PHE A 368 9.23 8.95 31.66
N LEU A 369 7.93 9.00 31.35
CA LEU A 369 7.22 10.22 30.91
C LEU A 369 6.13 10.66 31.89
N ASP A 370 6.00 9.99 33.04
CA ASP A 370 5.21 10.50 34.14
C ASP A 370 5.85 11.76 34.76
N LYS A 371 5.06 12.54 35.50
CA LYS A 371 5.50 13.83 36.09
C LYS A 371 6.57 13.71 37.19
N LYS A 372 7.17 12.54 37.38
CA LYS A 372 7.85 12.15 38.61
C LYS A 372 9.11 11.29 38.39
N THR A 373 9.76 11.33 37.23
CA THR A 373 10.93 10.49 36.95
C THR A 373 12.10 11.29 36.37
N GLU A 374 13.32 11.01 36.84
CA GLU A 374 14.57 11.81 36.60
C GLU A 374 15.18 11.32 35.30
N ASP A 375 14.99 10.03 35.14
CA ASP A 375 15.50 9.23 34.10
C ASP A 375 14.76 9.57 32.80
N ARG A 376 15.53 9.71 31.72
CA ARG A 376 15.05 9.79 30.34
C ARG A 376 15.90 8.90 29.44
N ASP A 377 16.62 7.95 30.05
CA ASP A 377 17.53 7.04 29.42
C ASP A 377 16.79 6.10 28.46
N PHE A 378 17.07 6.26 27.18
CA PHE A 378 16.45 5.46 26.13
C PHE A 378 16.85 3.98 26.21
N LEU A 379 17.95 3.61 26.88
CA LEU A 379 18.33 2.21 27.05
C LEU A 379 17.40 1.53 28.08
N LYS A 380 17.07 2.21 29.18
CA LYS A 380 16.25 1.66 30.28
C LYS A 380 14.72 1.74 30.05
N ALA A 381 14.22 2.81 29.43
CA ALA A 381 12.77 3.02 29.28
C ALA A 381 12.07 1.90 28.47
N TRP A 382 10.76 1.69 28.65
CA TRP A 382 10.03 0.62 27.96
C TRP A 382 9.85 0.89 26.44
N GLY A 383 10.17 -0.11 25.63
CA GLY A 383 10.05 -0.08 24.17
C GLY A 383 8.66 -0.51 23.68
N GLY A 384 8.05 0.30 22.83
CA GLY A 384 6.71 0.08 22.27
C GLY A 384 6.02 1.43 21.96
N ILE A 385 5.19 1.48 20.91
CA ILE A 385 4.54 2.71 20.45
C ILE A 385 3.01 2.56 20.50
N SER A 386 2.34 3.58 21.06
CA SER A 386 0.87 3.60 21.14
C SER A 386 0.28 4.23 19.87
N SER A 387 -0.06 3.40 18.88
CA SER A 387 -0.42 3.84 17.52
C SER A 387 -1.81 3.40 17.01
N LEU A 388 -2.48 2.42 17.63
CA LEU A 388 -3.67 1.72 17.09
C LEU A 388 -4.79 2.65 16.60
N GLN A 389 -5.13 3.69 17.38
CA GLN A 389 -6.16 4.66 17.02
C GLN A 389 -5.81 5.45 15.75
N PHE A 390 -4.52 5.77 15.56
CA PHE A 390 -4.03 6.73 14.57
C PHE A 390 -3.57 6.11 13.24
N GLY A 391 -3.63 4.77 13.10
CA GLY A 391 -2.94 4.06 12.02
C GLY A 391 -3.29 4.51 10.60
N LEU A 392 -4.59 4.54 10.25
CA LEU A 392 -5.05 4.98 8.93
C LEU A 392 -4.68 6.46 8.65
N PRO A 393 -4.95 7.43 9.55
CA PRO A 393 -4.53 8.81 9.32
C PRO A 393 -3.02 9.06 9.27
N VAL A 394 -2.23 8.41 10.12
CA VAL A 394 -0.76 8.48 10.07
C VAL A 394 -0.26 8.00 8.71
N LEU A 395 -0.72 6.83 8.27
CA LEU A 395 -0.31 6.26 6.99
C LEU A 395 -0.79 7.12 5.81
N TRP A 396 -2.04 7.61 5.82
CA TRP A 396 -2.58 8.46 4.77
C TRP A 396 -1.84 9.80 4.64
N THR A 397 -1.47 10.41 5.77
CA THR A 397 -0.72 11.68 5.82
C THR A 397 0.60 11.61 5.06
N GLU A 398 1.28 10.46 5.12
CA GLU A 398 2.55 10.24 4.43
C GLU A 398 2.38 9.62 3.02
N ALA A 399 1.40 8.74 2.85
CA ALA A 399 1.05 8.13 1.57
C ALA A 399 0.61 9.17 0.52
N ARG A 400 -0.21 10.16 0.92
CA ARG A 400 -0.70 11.22 0.02
C ARG A 400 0.43 12.13 -0.50
N LYS A 401 1.47 12.37 0.31
CA LYS A 401 2.67 13.14 -0.11
C LYS A 401 3.46 12.41 -1.21
N ARG A 402 3.38 11.08 -1.23
CA ARG A 402 4.13 10.17 -2.11
C ARG A 402 3.24 9.55 -3.21
N GLY A 403 2.13 10.21 -3.55
CA GLY A 403 1.26 9.84 -4.69
C GLY A 403 0.45 8.54 -4.53
N CYS A 404 0.41 7.95 -3.34
CA CYS A 404 -0.27 6.67 -3.11
C CYS A 404 -1.80 6.86 -3.02
N GLY A 405 -2.54 6.45 -4.06
CA GLY A 405 -4.02 6.47 -4.09
C GLY A 405 -4.70 5.43 -3.18
N PHE A 406 -6.00 5.58 -2.94
CA PHE A 406 -6.76 4.86 -1.91
C PHE A 406 -6.68 3.32 -1.97
N HIS A 407 -6.62 2.72 -3.16
CA HIS A 407 -6.52 1.26 -3.31
C HIS A 407 -5.27 0.67 -2.64
N HIS A 408 -4.19 1.45 -2.49
CA HIS A 408 -3.02 1.07 -1.70
C HIS A 408 -3.39 0.85 -0.23
N LEU A 409 -4.12 1.80 0.38
CA LEU A 409 -4.56 1.70 1.77
C LEU A 409 -5.41 0.45 2.02
N THR A 410 -6.41 0.16 1.18
CA THR A 410 -7.18 -1.10 1.30
C THR A 410 -6.30 -2.33 1.15
N THR A 411 -5.32 -2.29 0.26
CA THR A 411 -4.40 -3.42 0.03
C THR A 411 -3.55 -3.68 1.27
N TRP A 412 -3.01 -2.60 1.86
CA TRP A 412 -2.04 -2.66 2.96
C TRP A 412 -2.67 -2.80 4.35
N LEU A 413 -3.91 -2.31 4.55
CA LEU A 413 -4.57 -2.27 5.87
C LEU A 413 -5.67 -3.35 6.04
N SER A 414 -6.22 -3.89 4.94
CA SER A 414 -7.44 -4.71 4.99
C SER A 414 -7.33 -6.01 4.17
N LYS A 415 -6.90 -5.92 2.90
CA LYS A 415 -6.86 -7.07 1.99
C LYS A 415 -5.73 -8.04 2.32
N ASN A 416 -4.48 -7.56 2.38
CA ASN A 416 -3.34 -8.45 2.62
C ASN A 416 -3.27 -8.90 4.09
N THR A 417 -3.68 -8.04 5.03
CA THR A 417 -3.83 -8.40 6.45
C THR A 417 -4.88 -9.49 6.64
N SER A 418 -6.08 -9.37 6.06
CA SER A 418 -7.10 -10.45 6.10
C SER A 418 -6.62 -11.77 5.49
N LYS A 419 -5.77 -11.72 4.45
CA LYS A 419 -5.15 -12.90 3.84
C LYS A 419 -4.15 -13.59 4.79
N GLN A 420 -3.33 -12.83 5.51
CA GLN A 420 -2.36 -13.38 6.47
C GLN A 420 -3.05 -14.21 7.57
N ILE A 421 -4.18 -13.70 8.08
CA ILE A 421 -4.95 -14.28 9.19
C ILE A 421 -6.14 -15.16 8.75
N LYS A 422 -6.25 -15.43 7.44
CA LYS A 422 -7.23 -16.32 6.80
C LYS A 422 -8.69 -15.91 7.06
N LEU A 423 -8.96 -14.62 6.92
CA LEU A 423 -10.30 -14.02 6.92
C LEU A 423 -10.67 -13.40 5.56
N ASN A 424 -9.80 -13.44 4.56
CA ASN A 424 -10.01 -12.84 3.22
C ASN A 424 -11.16 -13.44 2.39
N ASN A 425 -11.89 -14.43 2.93
CA ASN A 425 -13.13 -14.98 2.39
C ASN A 425 -14.39 -14.29 2.96
N ARG A 426 -14.25 -13.45 4.00
CA ARG A 426 -15.35 -12.72 4.65
C ARG A 426 -15.03 -11.31 5.14
N LYS A 427 -13.75 -10.92 5.27
CA LYS A 427 -13.32 -9.56 5.66
C LYS A 427 -12.29 -9.00 4.67
N GLY A 428 -12.00 -7.70 4.79
CA GLY A 428 -10.91 -7.00 4.11
C GLY A 428 -11.29 -6.29 2.80
N GLU A 429 -12.45 -6.61 2.23
CA GLU A 429 -12.93 -6.12 0.93
C GLU A 429 -14.43 -5.78 0.97
N ILE A 430 -14.85 -4.69 0.33
CA ILE A 430 -16.29 -4.37 0.15
C ILE A 430 -16.86 -5.27 -0.96
N LYS A 431 -17.47 -6.39 -0.58
CA LYS A 431 -17.89 -7.44 -1.52
C LYS A 431 -19.13 -8.19 -1.02
N VAL A 432 -20.03 -8.56 -1.93
CA VAL A 432 -21.24 -9.33 -1.57
C VAL A 432 -20.88 -10.66 -0.91
N GLY A 433 -21.57 -10.98 0.19
CA GLY A 433 -21.30 -12.13 1.05
C GLY A 433 -20.23 -11.93 2.12
N TYR A 434 -19.58 -10.76 2.19
CA TYR A 434 -18.59 -10.44 3.22
C TYR A 434 -19.25 -9.73 4.41
N ASP A 435 -18.59 -9.78 5.56
CA ASP A 435 -18.92 -8.99 6.75
C ASP A 435 -19.01 -7.50 6.38
N ALA A 436 -20.07 -6.84 6.82
CA ALA A 436 -20.29 -5.40 6.62
C ALA A 436 -19.44 -4.57 7.60
N ASP A 437 -18.11 -4.70 7.45
CA ASP A 437 -17.06 -4.00 8.19
C ASP A 437 -16.56 -2.81 7.38
N PHE A 438 -16.78 -1.59 7.88
CA PHE A 438 -16.48 -0.35 7.16
C PHE A 438 -15.82 0.71 8.03
N VAL A 439 -14.98 1.51 7.39
CA VAL A 439 -14.58 2.83 7.88
C VAL A 439 -15.10 3.89 6.92
N ILE A 440 -15.82 4.88 7.46
CA ILE A 440 -16.40 6.01 6.73
C ILE A 440 -15.64 7.27 7.16
N TRP A 441 -14.99 7.95 6.22
CA TRP A 441 -13.99 8.98 6.56
C TRP A 441 -13.85 10.10 5.51
N ALA A 442 -13.36 11.25 5.96
CA ALA A 442 -13.01 12.42 5.15
C ALA A 442 -11.48 12.50 4.98
N PRO A 443 -10.89 12.00 3.88
CA PRO A 443 -9.44 12.03 3.65
C PRO A 443 -8.84 13.43 3.46
N GLU A 444 -9.65 14.43 3.12
CA GLU A 444 -9.21 15.82 2.92
C GLU A 444 -9.11 16.60 4.23
N GLU A 445 -9.91 16.24 5.24
CA GLU A 445 -9.94 16.92 6.53
C GLU A 445 -8.71 16.59 7.38
N THR A 446 -8.25 17.58 8.15
CA THR A 446 -7.08 17.50 9.03
C THR A 446 -7.45 17.57 10.50
N PHE A 447 -6.53 17.13 11.35
CA PHE A 447 -6.62 17.26 12.81
C PHE A 447 -5.22 17.31 13.44
N THR A 448 -5.13 17.80 14.68
CA THR A 448 -3.91 17.69 15.51
C THR A 448 -4.10 16.57 16.54
N VAL A 449 -3.10 15.71 16.72
CA VAL A 449 -3.08 14.72 17.80
C VAL A 449 -2.85 15.42 19.14
N LEU A 450 -3.81 15.35 20.05
CA LEU A 450 -3.76 15.96 21.39
C LEU A 450 -3.99 14.89 22.47
N THR A 451 -3.35 15.03 23.63
CA THR A 451 -3.51 14.13 24.80
C THR A 451 -4.97 13.84 25.12
N ASP A 452 -5.88 14.80 24.97
CA ASP A 452 -7.26 14.63 25.37
C ASP A 452 -8.02 13.68 24.42
N ILE A 453 -7.77 13.70 23.10
CA ILE A 453 -8.44 12.88 22.06
C ILE A 453 -7.99 11.42 21.98
N ILE A 454 -6.90 11.07 22.66
CA ILE A 454 -6.44 9.68 22.81
C ILE A 454 -7.49 8.83 23.56
N GLN A 455 -7.86 7.68 23.01
CA GLN A 455 -8.81 6.72 23.62
C GLN A 455 -8.15 5.51 24.29
N PHE A 456 -6.92 5.15 23.90
CA PHE A 456 -6.16 4.08 24.54
C PHE A 456 -5.70 4.50 25.95
N LYS A 457 -5.57 3.53 26.85
CA LYS A 457 -5.55 3.74 28.32
C LYS A 457 -4.45 4.67 28.78
N ASN A 458 -3.24 4.47 28.26
CA ASN A 458 -2.07 5.27 28.62
C ASN A 458 -1.79 6.28 27.51
N LYS A 459 -2.14 7.54 27.78
CA LYS A 459 -2.10 8.68 26.85
C LYS A 459 -0.66 9.16 26.54
N VAL A 460 0.15 8.27 25.97
CA VAL A 460 1.56 8.49 25.63
C VAL A 460 1.80 7.99 24.22
N THR A 461 2.20 8.88 23.30
CA THR A 461 2.40 8.54 21.89
C THR A 461 3.33 9.55 21.19
N PRO A 462 4.27 9.09 20.32
CA PRO A 462 5.17 9.98 19.58
C PRO A 462 4.47 10.85 18.53
N TYR A 463 3.18 10.61 18.28
CA TYR A 463 2.38 11.43 17.35
C TYR A 463 1.80 12.70 17.99
N GLU A 464 1.87 12.89 19.31
CA GLU A 464 1.31 14.09 19.95
C GLU A 464 1.92 15.38 19.39
N GLY A 465 1.05 16.34 19.06
CA GLY A 465 1.40 17.59 18.39
C GLY A 465 1.48 17.51 16.86
N LYS A 466 1.53 16.31 16.25
CA LYS A 466 1.53 16.19 14.77
C LYS A 466 0.14 16.49 14.19
N VAL A 467 0.14 17.21 13.07
CA VAL A 467 -1.05 17.44 12.23
C VAL A 467 -1.14 16.32 11.19
N LEU A 468 -2.28 15.66 11.12
CA LEU A 468 -2.53 14.52 10.24
C LEU A 468 -3.79 14.78 9.38
N TYR A 469 -3.87 14.08 8.25
CA TYR A 469 -5.03 14.03 7.34
C TYR A 469 -5.82 12.73 7.55
N GLY A 470 -7.14 12.79 7.35
CA GLY A 470 -8.02 11.62 7.39
C GLY A 470 -8.89 11.57 8.63
N VAL A 471 -10.02 12.26 8.60
CA VAL A 471 -10.98 12.28 9.70
C VAL A 471 -11.92 11.07 9.62
N ILE A 472 -11.97 10.24 10.66
CA ILE A 472 -12.89 9.09 10.72
C ILE A 472 -14.25 9.54 11.25
N LYS A 473 -15.27 9.51 10.39
CA LYS A 473 -16.65 9.91 10.72
C LYS A 473 -17.41 8.79 11.42
N LYS A 474 -17.43 7.58 10.87
CA LYS A 474 -18.14 6.43 11.48
C LYS A 474 -17.38 5.13 11.24
N THR A 475 -17.49 4.19 12.17
CA THR A 475 -16.90 2.84 12.07
C THR A 475 -17.98 1.80 12.31
N ILE A 476 -18.05 0.82 11.42
CA ILE A 476 -19.11 -0.18 11.36
C ILE A 476 -18.47 -1.56 11.43
N VAL A 477 -18.97 -2.42 12.32
CA VAL A 477 -18.55 -3.82 12.47
C VAL A 477 -19.77 -4.72 12.26
N ARG A 478 -19.72 -5.55 11.21
CA ARG A 478 -20.76 -6.51 10.81
C ARG A 478 -22.16 -5.86 10.78
N GLY A 479 -22.27 -4.70 10.11
CA GLY A 479 -23.52 -3.97 9.98
C GLY A 479 -24.04 -3.35 11.29
N ASN A 480 -23.16 -3.05 12.24
CA ASN A 480 -23.48 -2.29 13.46
C ASN A 480 -22.53 -1.11 13.56
N ILE A 481 -23.04 0.10 13.72
CA ILE A 481 -22.22 1.28 14.04
C ILE A 481 -21.62 1.04 15.44
N VAL A 482 -20.29 1.08 15.55
CA VAL A 482 -19.55 0.93 16.82
C VAL A 482 -18.95 2.25 17.29
N TYR A 483 -18.70 3.16 16.36
CA TYR A 483 -18.28 4.54 16.61
C TYR A 483 -18.93 5.48 15.59
N ASP A 484 -19.28 6.67 16.08
CA ASP A 484 -19.83 7.79 15.32
C ASP A 484 -19.22 9.11 15.83
N VAL A 485 -18.81 10.01 14.93
CA VAL A 485 -18.32 11.35 15.26
C VAL A 485 -19.28 12.13 16.17
N GLU A 486 -20.58 12.03 15.93
CA GLU A 486 -21.60 12.80 16.66
C GLU A 486 -21.90 12.22 18.05
N ASN A 487 -21.79 10.89 18.19
CA ASN A 487 -22.28 10.15 19.37
C ASN A 487 -21.17 9.45 20.16
N GLY A 488 -19.92 9.49 19.69
CA GLY A 488 -18.79 8.78 20.27
C GLY A 488 -18.84 7.27 20.04
N VAL A 489 -18.38 6.50 21.04
CA VAL A 489 -18.40 5.03 21.01
C VAL A 489 -19.70 4.53 21.62
N VAL A 490 -20.33 3.51 21.02
CA VAL A 490 -21.56 2.92 21.59
C VAL A 490 -21.31 2.30 22.97
N ASP A 491 -22.26 2.37 23.90
CA ASP A 491 -22.07 1.90 25.29
C ASP A 491 -21.78 0.40 25.45
N LYS A 492 -22.11 -0.42 24.44
CA LYS A 492 -22.07 -1.88 24.53
C LYS A 492 -21.17 -2.48 23.45
N PRO A 493 -20.31 -3.47 23.80
CA PRO A 493 -19.44 -4.16 22.85
C PRO A 493 -20.24 -4.81 21.71
N LYS A 494 -19.62 -4.87 20.53
CA LYS A 494 -20.19 -5.48 19.30
C LYS A 494 -19.22 -6.44 18.60
N GLY A 495 -17.95 -6.41 18.96
CA GLY A 495 -16.93 -7.30 18.42
C GLY A 495 -17.13 -8.74 18.87
N ILE A 496 -16.89 -9.69 17.97
CA ILE A 496 -16.83 -11.12 18.29
C ILE A 496 -15.38 -11.61 18.38
N MET A 497 -15.19 -12.69 19.12
CA MET A 497 -13.96 -13.48 19.13
C MET A 497 -14.17 -14.76 18.30
N PRO A 498 -13.11 -15.43 17.80
CA PRO A 498 -13.25 -16.78 17.28
C PRO A 498 -13.85 -17.68 18.37
N PRO A 499 -14.83 -18.55 18.05
CA PRO A 499 -15.27 -19.56 19.00
C PRO A 499 -14.11 -20.50 19.30
N LEU A 500 -13.85 -20.74 20.58
CA LEU A 500 -12.97 -21.84 21.00
C LEU A 500 -13.51 -23.13 20.41
N LYS A 501 -12.71 -23.81 19.59
CA LYS A 501 -12.97 -25.22 19.26
C LYS A 501 -12.59 -26.08 20.46
N ILE A 502 -13.44 -26.04 21.48
CA ILE A 502 -13.39 -27.01 22.56
C ILE A 502 -13.53 -28.39 21.90
N LEU A 503 -12.51 -29.23 22.06
CA LEU A 503 -12.61 -30.65 21.76
C LEU A 503 -13.68 -31.22 22.71
N GLU A 504 -14.84 -31.58 22.19
CA GLU A 504 -15.93 -32.21 22.94
C GLU A 504 -15.53 -33.61 23.41
N ARG A 505 -14.68 -33.65 24.44
CA ARG A 505 -14.34 -34.83 25.22
C ARG A 505 -14.96 -34.64 26.60
N LEU A 506 -15.93 -35.50 26.91
CA LEU A 506 -16.71 -35.57 28.16
C LEU A 506 -17.94 -34.66 28.26
N THR A 507 -19.00 -35.01 27.54
CA THR A 507 -20.38 -34.86 28.07
C THR A 507 -21.29 -36.06 27.76
N LEU A 508 -20.72 -37.27 27.83
CA LEU A 508 -21.50 -38.52 27.91
C LEU A 508 -21.20 -39.19 29.25
N VAL A 509 -21.72 -38.60 30.32
CA VAL A 509 -21.99 -39.18 31.65
C VAL A 509 -22.77 -38.13 32.46
N LEU A 510 -23.97 -38.51 32.91
CA LEU A 510 -24.78 -38.00 34.05
C LEU A 510 -24.88 -36.47 34.28
N GLY A 511 -26.10 -35.94 34.21
CA GLY A 511 -26.42 -34.58 34.68
C GLY A 511 -26.74 -34.52 36.19
N GLY A 512 -26.54 -33.35 36.82
CA GLY A 512 -26.89 -33.13 38.22
C GLY A 512 -26.66 -31.70 38.74
N VAL A 513 -27.75 -31.06 39.16
CA VAL A 513 -27.88 -30.10 40.29
C VAL A 513 -26.83 -28.97 40.45
N THR A 514 -27.23 -27.77 40.00
CA THR A 514 -27.30 -26.46 40.71
C THR A 514 -26.41 -26.08 41.92
N LEU A 515 -26.13 -24.76 41.98
CA LEU A 515 -25.85 -23.89 43.16
C LEU A 515 -24.44 -23.88 43.81
N GLY A 516 -23.92 -22.66 44.02
CA GLY A 516 -22.73 -22.35 44.83
C GLY A 516 -22.17 -20.94 44.54
N TYR A 517 -21.97 -20.09 45.56
CA TYR A 517 -21.52 -18.69 45.46
C TYR A 517 -20.58 -18.35 46.64
N PHE A 518 -19.74 -17.30 46.52
CA PHE A 518 -18.67 -16.89 47.48
C PHE A 518 -17.47 -17.87 47.60
N ALA A 519 -16.25 -17.49 48.02
CA ALA A 519 -15.71 -16.24 48.60
C ALA A 519 -14.31 -15.91 47.97
N PHE A 520 -13.87 -14.64 47.77
CA PHE A 520 -13.30 -13.67 48.75
C PHE A 520 -11.92 -14.08 49.31
N TYR A 521 -10.83 -13.28 49.44
CA TYR A 521 -10.30 -12.02 48.84
C TYR A 521 -8.83 -11.83 49.39
N HIS A 522 -8.16 -10.69 49.12
CA HIS A 522 -6.85 -10.23 49.72
C HIS A 522 -5.53 -10.94 49.27
N ASN A 523 -4.33 -10.31 49.24
CA ASN A 523 -3.93 -8.89 49.50
C ASN A 523 -2.58 -8.46 48.83
N LEU A 524 -2.53 -7.21 48.31
CA LEU A 524 -1.56 -6.09 48.49
C LEU A 524 -0.08 -6.36 48.96
N LYS A 525 1.00 -5.57 48.71
CA LYS A 525 1.40 -4.27 48.04
C LYS A 525 2.97 -4.29 47.86
N ARG A 526 3.85 -3.28 47.57
CA ARG A 526 3.96 -1.79 47.44
C ARG A 526 5.30 -1.49 46.65
N LYS A 527 5.35 -0.72 45.55
CA LYS A 527 5.81 0.70 45.35
C LYS A 527 7.31 1.12 45.48
N SER A 528 7.75 2.03 44.58
CA SER A 528 9.06 2.76 44.51
C SER A 528 8.88 4.29 44.19
N PRO A 529 9.93 5.16 44.24
CA PRO A 529 9.84 6.62 43.94
C PRO A 529 10.97 7.25 43.04
N LEU A 530 11.20 8.59 42.96
CA LEU A 530 10.58 9.66 42.09
C LEU A 530 11.47 10.96 41.97
N LEU A 531 11.42 11.73 40.83
CA LEU A 531 11.58 13.22 40.55
C LEU A 531 12.43 13.64 39.27
N PRO A 532 12.58 14.89 38.68
CA PRO A 532 12.48 15.18 37.19
C PRO A 532 13.70 15.74 36.30
N VAL A 533 13.44 16.49 35.18
CA VAL A 533 14.36 16.91 34.05
C VAL A 533 14.13 18.36 33.48
N ILE A 534 15.07 18.94 32.68
CA ILE A 534 15.07 20.28 32.02
C ILE A 534 15.49 20.21 30.49
N PRO A 535 15.12 21.15 29.55
CA PRO A 535 15.03 20.91 28.08
C PRO A 535 15.78 21.89 27.09
N GLU A 536 15.69 21.65 25.76
CA GLU A 536 16.22 22.51 24.64
C GLU A 536 15.30 22.61 23.37
N THR A 537 15.73 23.29 22.29
CA THR A 537 14.92 23.89 21.16
C THR A 537 15.05 23.28 19.73
N PRO A 538 14.14 23.59 18.75
CA PRO A 538 13.98 22.85 17.47
C PRO A 538 14.33 23.59 16.14
N ALA A 539 14.14 22.91 14.99
CA ALA A 539 14.42 23.38 13.61
C ALA A 539 13.16 23.44 12.67
N LEU A 540 13.33 23.81 11.38
CA LEU A 540 12.25 24.28 10.46
C LEU A 540 11.98 23.38 9.21
N PRO A 541 10.71 23.27 8.74
CA PRO A 541 10.30 22.47 7.57
C PRO A 541 10.12 23.26 6.26
N VAL A 542 9.97 22.54 5.12
CA VAL A 542 9.72 23.11 3.78
C VAL A 542 8.24 22.98 3.37
N PRO A 543 7.48 24.08 3.18
CA PRO A 543 6.00 24.01 3.11
C PRO A 543 5.37 23.81 1.72
N TYR A 544 6.11 23.91 0.61
CA TYR A 544 5.52 23.99 -0.75
C TYR A 544 5.63 22.71 -1.60
N GLY A 545 5.94 21.57 -0.99
CA GLY A 545 6.04 20.27 -1.67
C GLY A 545 7.34 20.06 -2.45
N TYR A 546 7.41 18.94 -3.18
CA TYR A 546 8.62 18.52 -3.92
C TYR A 546 8.58 18.96 -5.39
N PRO A 547 9.53 19.80 -5.86
CA PRO A 547 9.61 20.18 -7.26
C PRO A 547 10.24 19.06 -8.11
N GLY A 548 9.41 18.27 -8.79
CA GLY A 548 9.83 17.19 -9.69
C GLY A 548 8.97 17.11 -10.96
N PRO A 549 9.42 16.36 -11.99
CA PRO A 549 8.61 16.11 -13.18
C PRO A 549 7.39 15.24 -12.81
N ILE A 550 6.20 15.74 -13.12
CA ILE A 550 4.95 15.00 -12.93
C ILE A 550 4.56 14.36 -14.27
N ASN A 551 4.28 13.07 -14.23
CA ASN A 551 3.81 12.27 -15.35
C ASN A 551 2.37 11.80 -15.09
N ASP A 552 1.54 11.79 -16.14
CA ASP A 552 0.12 11.41 -16.04
C ASP A 552 -0.12 10.03 -16.67
N PRO A 553 -0.39 8.97 -15.88
CA PRO A 553 -0.68 7.64 -16.40
C PRO A 553 -2.16 7.50 -16.83
N PHE A 554 -2.38 6.92 -18.02
CA PHE A 554 -3.72 6.62 -18.53
C PHE A 554 -3.85 5.16 -18.99
N LYS A 555 -5.05 4.60 -18.78
CA LYS A 555 -5.48 3.33 -19.37
C LYS A 555 -6.62 3.59 -20.35
N ARG A 556 -6.45 3.09 -21.58
CA ARG A 556 -7.37 3.18 -22.71
C ARG A 556 -7.78 1.75 -23.10
N HIS A 557 -8.73 1.59 -24.01
CA HIS A 557 -9.24 0.26 -24.36
C HIS A 557 -8.20 -0.59 -25.11
N ALA A 558 -7.40 0.03 -25.99
CA ALA A 558 -6.37 -0.66 -26.78
C ALA A 558 -4.94 -0.54 -26.22
N TYR A 559 -4.67 0.45 -25.36
CA TYR A 559 -3.32 0.76 -24.89
C TYR A 559 -3.28 1.39 -23.48
N GLN A 560 -2.09 1.47 -22.89
CA GLN A 560 -1.80 2.24 -21.68
C GLN A 560 -0.69 3.25 -21.98
N THR A 561 -0.55 4.34 -21.21
CA THR A 561 0.47 5.37 -21.48
C THR A 561 0.84 6.18 -20.24
N SER A 562 2.04 6.80 -20.26
CA SER A 562 2.48 7.83 -19.32
C SER A 562 2.80 9.11 -20.08
N PHE A 563 2.02 10.17 -19.89
CA PHE A 563 2.21 11.48 -20.53
C PHE A 563 3.20 12.36 -19.76
N ASN A 564 4.21 12.89 -20.44
CA ASN A 564 5.24 13.74 -19.85
C ASN A 564 4.84 15.22 -19.93
N ARG A 565 4.48 15.84 -18.80
CA ARG A 565 4.06 17.26 -18.75
C ARG A 565 5.12 18.27 -19.20
N ARG A 566 6.41 17.90 -19.16
CA ARG A 566 7.53 18.75 -19.59
C ARG A 566 7.75 18.69 -21.10
N LEU A 567 7.52 17.54 -21.73
CA LEU A 567 7.77 17.30 -23.16
C LEU A 567 6.50 17.41 -24.03
N ARG A 568 5.31 17.29 -23.41
CA ARG A 568 3.96 17.33 -24.02
C ARG A 568 3.67 16.20 -25.01
N HIS A 569 4.18 15.02 -24.73
CA HIS A 569 3.83 13.76 -25.38
C HIS A 569 4.13 12.61 -24.40
N PRO A 570 3.81 11.35 -24.73
CA PRO A 570 4.17 10.23 -23.88
C PRO A 570 5.68 10.05 -23.70
N ASP A 571 6.08 9.59 -22.52
CA ASP A 571 7.36 8.89 -22.33
C ASP A 571 7.28 7.48 -22.95
N TRP A 572 6.14 6.83 -22.73
CA TRP A 572 5.81 5.50 -23.25
C TRP A 572 4.31 5.29 -23.48
N VAL A 573 4.01 4.38 -24.39
CA VAL A 573 2.71 3.76 -24.68
C VAL A 573 2.91 2.25 -24.70
N PHE A 574 1.98 1.49 -24.14
CA PHE A 574 2.01 0.04 -24.01
C PHE A 574 0.80 -0.61 -24.68
N GLU A 575 1.04 -1.62 -25.50
CA GLU A 575 0.05 -2.32 -26.33
C GLU A 575 0.14 -3.84 -26.09
N HIS A 576 -0.99 -4.55 -26.17
CA HIS A 576 -1.05 -6.02 -26.13
C HIS A 576 -1.89 -6.52 -27.30
N LEU A 577 -1.21 -7.06 -28.32
CA LEU A 577 -1.83 -7.58 -29.53
C LEU A 577 -2.02 -9.09 -29.43
N THR A 578 -3.21 -9.54 -29.81
CA THR A 578 -3.61 -10.95 -29.93
C THR A 578 -4.43 -11.12 -31.22
N GLU A 579 -4.66 -12.37 -31.65
CA GLU A 579 -5.51 -12.61 -32.84
C GLU A 579 -6.93 -12.08 -32.65
N GLU A 580 -7.39 -11.94 -31.40
CA GLU A 580 -8.70 -11.38 -31.08
C GLU A 580 -8.72 -9.85 -31.10
N SER A 581 -7.73 -9.17 -30.52
CA SER A 581 -7.73 -7.69 -30.50
C SER A 581 -7.53 -7.07 -31.89
N LEU A 582 -6.89 -7.77 -32.83
CA LEU A 582 -6.76 -7.32 -34.22
C LEU A 582 -8.01 -7.53 -35.09
N LYS A 583 -9.09 -8.14 -34.58
CA LYS A 583 -10.35 -8.29 -35.32
C LYS A 583 -11.08 -6.95 -35.42
N ARG A 584 -11.74 -6.71 -36.55
CA ARG A 584 -12.58 -5.51 -36.74
C ARG A 584 -13.95 -5.72 -36.10
N GLY A 585 -14.37 -4.80 -35.24
CA GLY A 585 -15.74 -4.77 -34.69
C GLY A 585 -16.77 -4.39 -35.76
N PRO A 586 -18.06 -4.77 -35.58
CA PRO A 586 -19.09 -4.65 -36.62
C PRO A 586 -19.29 -3.21 -37.13
N ASP A 587 -19.41 -2.24 -36.22
CA ASP A 587 -19.82 -0.87 -36.54
C ASP A 587 -18.66 0.14 -36.66
N VAL A 588 -17.41 -0.37 -36.62
CA VAL A 588 -16.19 0.44 -36.50
C VAL A 588 -15.84 1.13 -37.80
N ASP A 589 -15.79 2.47 -37.78
CA ASP A 589 -15.52 3.34 -38.93
C ASP A 589 -14.54 4.47 -38.58
N ARG A 590 -13.33 4.36 -39.14
CA ARG A 590 -12.25 5.36 -39.03
C ARG A 590 -12.61 6.73 -39.62
N SER A 591 -13.67 6.85 -40.42
CA SER A 591 -14.09 8.17 -40.96
C SER A 591 -14.62 9.12 -39.87
N LYS A 592 -15.06 8.55 -38.73
CA LYS A 592 -15.62 9.25 -37.56
C LYS A 592 -14.56 9.67 -36.53
N SER A 593 -13.34 9.13 -36.63
CA SER A 593 -12.28 9.31 -35.64
C SER A 593 -11.38 10.51 -35.99
N TYR A 594 -11.23 11.44 -35.05
CA TYR A 594 -10.49 12.69 -35.24
C TYR A 594 -9.53 12.95 -34.08
N PHE A 595 -8.39 13.59 -34.38
CA PHE A 595 -7.43 14.03 -33.37
C PHE A 595 -8.07 14.99 -32.35
N LYS A 596 -7.90 14.70 -31.06
CA LYS A 596 -8.51 15.42 -29.93
C LYS A 596 -7.45 15.74 -28.87
N GLU A 597 -7.51 16.93 -28.28
CA GLU A 597 -6.70 17.25 -27.10
C GLU A 597 -7.23 16.47 -25.88
N ASP A 598 -6.35 15.93 -25.03
CA ASP A 598 -6.80 15.21 -23.84
C ASP A 598 -7.08 16.20 -22.69
N MET A 599 -8.37 16.36 -22.36
CA MET A 599 -8.84 17.28 -21.33
C MET A 599 -8.44 16.87 -19.90
N ASN A 600 -8.02 15.61 -19.69
CA ASN A 600 -7.53 15.14 -18.39
C ASN A 600 -6.15 15.74 -18.04
N ILE A 601 -5.38 16.19 -19.04
CA ILE A 601 -4.15 16.96 -18.81
C ILE A 601 -4.52 18.43 -18.47
N PRO A 602 -3.98 19.03 -17.40
CA PRO A 602 -4.17 20.45 -17.11
C PRO A 602 -3.66 21.33 -18.27
N GLU A 603 -4.42 22.35 -18.66
CA GLU A 603 -4.20 23.08 -19.92
C GLU A 603 -2.76 23.61 -20.09
N MET A 604 -2.15 24.11 -19.01
CA MET A 604 -0.77 24.62 -19.02
C MET A 604 0.28 23.59 -19.48
N PHE A 605 0.01 22.29 -19.35
CA PHE A 605 0.87 21.17 -19.76
C PHE A 605 0.35 20.40 -20.98
N ARG A 606 -0.87 20.72 -21.46
CA ARG A 606 -1.51 19.98 -22.55
C ARG A 606 -0.80 20.24 -23.88
N SER A 607 -0.62 19.18 -24.67
CA SER A 607 -0.27 19.30 -26.10
C SER A 607 -1.51 19.75 -26.86
N LYS A 608 -1.39 20.75 -27.74
CA LYS A 608 -2.55 21.31 -28.45
C LYS A 608 -2.53 20.94 -29.93
N LEU A 609 -3.72 20.80 -30.54
CA LEU A 609 -3.84 20.43 -31.96
C LEU A 609 -3.18 21.46 -32.89
N ARG A 610 -3.15 22.72 -32.45
CA ARG A 610 -2.46 23.83 -33.14
C ARG A 610 -0.94 23.66 -33.18
N ASP A 611 -0.33 22.94 -32.24
CA ASP A 611 1.13 22.93 -32.08
C ASP A 611 1.84 22.17 -33.21
N TYR A 612 1.09 21.30 -33.91
CA TYR A 612 1.50 20.56 -35.09
C TYR A 612 1.24 21.32 -36.41
N VAL A 613 0.51 22.46 -36.38
CA VAL A 613 0.13 23.19 -37.60
C VAL A 613 1.35 23.90 -38.18
N LYS A 614 1.72 23.54 -39.42
CA LYS A 614 2.94 24.01 -40.12
C LYS A 614 4.26 23.69 -39.39
N SER A 615 4.27 22.75 -38.45
CA SER A 615 5.45 22.38 -37.64
C SER A 615 6.55 21.66 -38.42
N GLY A 616 6.19 21.02 -39.54
CA GLY A 616 7.04 20.08 -40.28
C GLY A 616 6.91 18.61 -39.84
N PHE A 617 6.11 18.31 -38.81
CA PHE A 617 5.95 16.98 -38.23
C PHE A 617 4.49 16.52 -38.25
N ASP A 618 4.30 15.21 -38.46
CA ASP A 618 2.99 14.58 -38.34
C ASP A 618 2.61 14.35 -36.87
N ARG A 619 1.30 14.17 -36.65
CA ARG A 619 0.73 13.64 -35.40
C ARG A 619 0.92 12.12 -35.36
N GLY A 620 2.16 11.72 -35.09
CA GLY A 620 2.59 10.32 -35.04
C GLY A 620 1.92 9.55 -33.92
N HIS A 621 1.33 8.39 -34.23
CA HIS A 621 0.73 7.49 -33.24
C HIS A 621 1.79 6.59 -32.61
N LEU A 622 1.78 6.45 -31.29
CA LEU A 622 2.63 5.49 -30.59
C LEU A 622 1.93 4.11 -30.48
N ALA A 623 0.62 4.10 -30.18
CA ALA A 623 -0.29 2.98 -30.43
C ALA A 623 -1.13 3.23 -31.70
N PRO A 624 -1.05 2.41 -32.77
CA PRO A 624 -1.73 2.70 -34.04
C PRO A 624 -3.25 2.56 -33.99
N ALA A 625 -3.94 3.49 -34.67
CA ALA A 625 -5.36 3.36 -35.03
C ALA A 625 -5.66 2.11 -35.90
N ALA A 626 -4.63 1.46 -36.43
CA ALA A 626 -4.76 0.19 -37.14
C ALA A 626 -4.95 -1.02 -36.21
N ASP A 627 -4.58 -0.92 -34.93
CA ASP A 627 -4.58 -2.05 -34.00
C ASP A 627 -5.78 -2.00 -33.02
N ALA A 628 -6.39 -0.82 -32.88
CA ALA A 628 -7.58 -0.59 -32.04
C ALA A 628 -8.95 -0.83 -32.75
N LYS A 629 -9.00 -1.57 -33.87
CA LYS A 629 -10.21 -1.68 -34.72
C LYS A 629 -11.34 -2.55 -34.14
N PHE A 630 -11.21 -3.08 -32.93
CA PHE A 630 -12.21 -3.96 -32.31
C PHE A 630 -13.44 -3.21 -31.77
N SER A 631 -13.31 -1.91 -31.44
CA SER A 631 -14.44 -1.03 -31.10
C SER A 631 -14.23 0.39 -31.65
N GLN A 632 -15.30 1.20 -31.73
CA GLN A 632 -15.19 2.58 -32.19
C GLN A 632 -14.53 3.47 -31.14
N GLU A 633 -14.77 3.18 -29.86
CA GLU A 633 -14.24 3.88 -28.70
C GLU A 633 -12.74 3.66 -28.58
N ALA A 634 -12.28 2.41 -28.73
CA ALA A 634 -10.87 2.06 -28.77
C ALA A 634 -10.15 2.76 -29.93
N LEU A 635 -10.78 2.78 -31.11
CA LEU A 635 -10.26 3.47 -32.29
C LEU A 635 -10.21 5.00 -32.09
N ASP A 636 -11.23 5.61 -31.48
CA ASP A 636 -11.27 7.04 -31.20
C ASP A 636 -10.23 7.45 -30.13
N GLU A 637 -9.96 6.59 -29.15
CA GLU A 637 -8.95 6.84 -28.12
C GLU A 637 -7.54 6.95 -28.70
N THR A 638 -7.17 6.21 -29.76
CA THR A 638 -5.80 6.34 -30.34
C THR A 638 -5.53 7.74 -30.93
N PHE A 639 -6.56 8.54 -31.19
CA PHE A 639 -6.44 9.90 -31.70
C PHE A 639 -6.33 10.98 -30.60
N LEU A 640 -6.35 10.61 -29.31
CA LEU A 640 -6.05 11.52 -28.22
C LEU A 640 -4.57 11.93 -28.25
N LEU A 641 -4.25 13.21 -28.04
CA LEU A 641 -2.85 13.67 -28.04
C LEU A 641 -1.97 13.06 -26.93
N THR A 642 -2.56 12.40 -25.93
CA THR A 642 -1.87 11.50 -24.98
C THR A 642 -1.36 10.18 -25.60
N ASN A 643 -1.52 9.97 -26.91
CA ASN A 643 -0.91 8.88 -27.69
C ASN A 643 0.03 9.40 -28.79
N ILE A 644 0.23 10.72 -28.87
CA ILE A 644 0.81 11.39 -30.04
C ILE A 644 2.12 12.08 -29.70
N ALA A 645 3.07 12.03 -30.64
CA ALA A 645 4.31 12.81 -30.61
C ALA A 645 4.64 13.36 -32.01
N PRO A 646 5.50 14.39 -32.12
CA PRO A 646 5.98 14.89 -33.41
C PRO A 646 6.86 13.85 -34.13
N GLN A 647 6.39 13.32 -35.26
CA GLN A 647 7.02 12.19 -35.95
C GLN A 647 7.16 12.44 -37.46
N VAL A 648 8.11 11.76 -38.10
CA VAL A 648 8.18 11.53 -39.55
C VAL A 648 7.73 10.10 -39.85
N ASP A 649 6.79 9.90 -40.78
CA ASP A 649 6.10 8.64 -41.12
C ASP A 649 6.92 7.32 -40.98
N TRP A 650 6.47 6.43 -40.08
CA TRP A 650 6.99 5.07 -39.88
C TRP A 650 5.91 3.96 -40.01
N ALA A 651 4.87 4.14 -40.83
CA ALA A 651 3.74 3.18 -40.91
C ALA A 651 4.14 1.73 -41.25
N PHE A 652 5.34 1.49 -41.76
CA PHE A 652 5.91 0.16 -42.04
C PHE A 652 6.20 -0.68 -40.78
N PHE A 653 6.45 -0.07 -39.61
CA PHE A 653 6.79 -0.81 -38.38
C PHE A 653 5.56 -1.38 -37.70
N GLU A 654 4.42 -0.67 -37.79
CA GLU A 654 3.13 -1.12 -37.27
C GLU A 654 2.72 -2.48 -37.89
N GLU A 655 2.95 -2.63 -39.19
CA GLU A 655 2.58 -3.85 -39.93
C GLU A 655 3.48 -5.04 -39.56
N PHE A 656 4.77 -4.79 -39.25
CA PHE A 656 5.65 -5.81 -38.68
C PHE A 656 5.09 -6.34 -37.35
N CYS A 657 4.66 -5.44 -36.45
CA CYS A 657 4.08 -5.82 -35.16
C CYS A 657 2.80 -6.67 -35.32
N ARG A 658 1.88 -6.27 -36.21
CA ARG A 658 0.69 -7.07 -36.55
C ARG A 658 1.03 -8.45 -37.10
N ARG A 659 2.03 -8.56 -37.98
CA ARG A 659 2.43 -9.84 -38.61
C ARG A 659 2.93 -10.86 -37.59
N LEU A 660 3.49 -10.45 -36.46
CA LEU A 660 3.89 -11.37 -35.37
C LEU A 660 2.70 -12.19 -34.85
N VAL A 661 1.53 -11.55 -34.75
CA VAL A 661 0.27 -12.23 -34.41
C VAL A 661 -0.25 -13.00 -35.62
N THR A 662 -0.52 -12.31 -36.73
CA THR A 662 -1.37 -12.85 -37.82
C THR A 662 -0.65 -13.83 -38.76
N GLY A 663 0.66 -13.66 -38.96
CA GLY A 663 1.48 -14.51 -39.84
C GLY A 663 2.35 -15.48 -39.06
N GLU A 664 3.11 -14.96 -38.08
CA GLU A 664 4.10 -15.74 -37.32
C GLU A 664 3.48 -16.50 -36.14
N LYS A 665 2.19 -16.28 -35.84
CA LYS A 665 1.37 -16.99 -34.83
C LYS A 665 1.97 -16.99 -33.42
N PHE A 666 2.46 -15.84 -32.96
CA PHE A 666 2.61 -15.59 -31.52
C PHE A 666 1.22 -15.39 -30.89
N SER A 667 1.00 -15.93 -29.68
CA SER A 667 -0.32 -15.82 -29.03
C SER A 667 -0.56 -14.43 -28.47
N ASP A 668 0.51 -13.83 -27.95
CA ASP A 668 0.52 -12.54 -27.27
C ASP A 668 1.77 -11.78 -27.69
N VAL A 669 1.57 -10.52 -28.12
CA VAL A 669 2.65 -9.61 -28.51
C VAL A 669 2.49 -8.32 -27.72
N TYR A 670 3.37 -8.13 -26.75
CA TYR A 670 3.44 -6.96 -25.88
C TYR A 670 4.43 -5.95 -26.45
N ILE A 671 4.02 -4.69 -26.54
CA ILE A 671 4.79 -3.64 -27.22
C ILE A 671 4.87 -2.42 -26.32
N PHE A 672 6.08 -1.93 -26.04
CA PHE A 672 6.30 -0.58 -25.53
C PHE A 672 6.80 0.31 -26.66
N THR A 673 6.17 1.47 -26.86
CA THR A 673 6.57 2.49 -27.84
C THR A 673 6.81 3.80 -27.11
N GLY A 674 7.91 4.51 -27.35
CA GLY A 674 8.14 5.77 -26.64
C GLY A 674 9.28 6.61 -27.19
N THR A 675 9.51 7.77 -26.57
CA THR A 675 10.39 8.82 -27.10
C THR A 675 11.78 8.79 -26.48
N ALA A 676 12.82 9.11 -27.25
CA ALA A 676 14.21 9.12 -26.78
C ALA A 676 15.00 10.34 -27.28
N TYR A 677 15.95 10.79 -26.45
CA TYR A 677 16.69 12.05 -26.61
C TYR A 677 18.20 11.82 -26.56
N LEU A 678 18.74 11.19 -27.60
CA LEU A 678 20.15 10.81 -27.64
C LEU A 678 21.07 12.04 -27.76
N PRO A 679 22.20 12.06 -27.01
CA PRO A 679 23.22 13.09 -27.18
C PRO A 679 23.98 12.91 -28.50
N LYS A 680 24.33 14.02 -29.14
CA LYS A 680 25.21 14.05 -30.32
C LYS A 680 26.49 14.81 -29.98
N LYS A 681 27.62 14.38 -30.55
CA LYS A 681 28.90 15.09 -30.43
C LYS A 681 28.93 16.25 -31.44
N GLU A 682 29.21 17.44 -30.96
CA GLU A 682 29.20 18.69 -31.72
C GLU A 682 30.63 19.11 -32.14
N ALA A 683 30.72 20.18 -32.94
CA ALA A 683 32.00 20.68 -33.48
C ALA A 683 32.99 21.17 -32.41
N ASP A 684 32.53 21.50 -31.20
CA ASP A 684 33.38 21.83 -30.04
C ASP A 684 33.95 20.58 -29.32
N GLY A 685 33.64 19.39 -29.83
CA GLY A 685 34.05 18.10 -29.28
C GLY A 685 33.22 17.60 -28.09
N LYS A 686 32.20 18.34 -27.63
CA LYS A 686 31.35 17.96 -26.50
C LYS A 686 30.05 17.30 -26.96
N PHE A 687 29.37 16.63 -26.03
CA PHE A 687 28.09 15.97 -26.28
C PHE A 687 26.93 16.85 -25.80
N TYR A 688 25.92 17.03 -26.66
CA TYR A 688 24.70 17.78 -26.35
C TYR A 688 23.46 17.00 -26.75
N VAL A 689 22.42 17.07 -25.92
CA VAL A 689 21.06 16.66 -26.28
C VAL A 689 20.36 17.89 -26.86
N LYS A 690 20.28 17.97 -28.19
CA LYS A 690 19.55 19.03 -28.91
C LYS A 690 18.30 18.45 -29.58
N TYR A 691 17.17 19.12 -29.41
CA TYR A 691 15.90 18.80 -30.03
C TYR A 691 15.14 20.08 -30.39
N GLN A 692 14.21 19.96 -31.34
CA GLN A 692 13.32 21.05 -31.71
C GLN A 692 12.13 21.13 -30.74
N LEU A 693 11.61 22.34 -30.53
CA LEU A 693 10.30 22.57 -29.94
C LEU A 693 9.33 23.05 -31.02
N ILE A 694 8.07 22.60 -30.95
CA ILE A 694 6.99 23.04 -31.83
C ILE A 694 5.83 23.66 -31.03
N GLY A 695 4.93 24.32 -31.74
CA GLY A 695 3.82 25.09 -31.21
C GLY A 695 4.13 26.56 -30.96
N ASP A 696 3.11 27.27 -30.47
CA ASP A 696 3.17 28.69 -30.16
C ASP A 696 2.51 28.94 -28.78
N PRO A 697 3.26 29.35 -27.74
CA PRO A 697 4.72 29.40 -27.71
C PRO A 697 5.33 27.99 -27.90
N PRO A 698 6.56 27.87 -28.43
CA PRO A 698 7.17 26.57 -28.73
C PRO A 698 7.42 25.78 -27.44
N ASN A 699 6.67 24.69 -27.26
CA ASN A 699 6.47 24.05 -25.96
C ASN A 699 6.32 22.51 -26.00
N THR A 700 6.12 21.94 -27.18
CA THR A 700 6.00 20.49 -27.39
C THR A 700 7.30 20.01 -28.00
N ALA A 701 7.95 19.03 -27.38
CA ALA A 701 9.26 18.55 -27.80
C ALA A 701 9.17 17.61 -29.01
N VAL A 702 10.15 17.71 -29.91
CA VAL A 702 10.35 16.76 -31.00
C VAL A 702 11.36 15.70 -30.54
N PRO A 703 10.99 14.42 -30.41
CA PRO A 703 11.94 13.35 -30.07
C PRO A 703 13.06 13.27 -31.10
N THR A 704 14.31 13.05 -30.67
CA THR A 704 15.41 12.82 -31.64
C THR A 704 15.36 11.40 -32.21
N HIS A 705 14.85 10.47 -31.40
CA HIS A 705 14.60 9.07 -31.73
C HIS A 705 13.28 8.63 -31.06
N PHE A 706 12.71 7.52 -31.50
CA PHE A 706 11.79 6.73 -30.70
C PHE A 706 12.37 5.33 -30.49
N TYR A 707 11.95 4.68 -29.41
CA TYR A 707 12.17 3.26 -29.22
C TYR A 707 10.85 2.50 -29.42
N LYS A 708 10.96 1.24 -29.84
CA LYS A 708 9.88 0.26 -29.71
C LYS A 708 10.49 -1.06 -29.21
N ILE A 709 10.00 -1.57 -28.09
CA ILE A 709 10.42 -2.84 -27.48
C ILE A 709 9.28 -3.83 -27.69
N VAL A 710 9.57 -4.98 -28.28
CA VAL A 710 8.56 -5.99 -28.64
C VAL A 710 8.89 -7.30 -27.94
N LEU A 711 7.99 -7.77 -27.09
CA LEU A 711 8.01 -9.09 -26.47
C LEU A 711 6.87 -9.93 -27.07
N ALA A 712 7.21 -10.93 -27.88
CA ALA A 712 6.27 -11.89 -28.42
C ALA A 712 6.39 -13.23 -27.65
N THR A 713 5.27 -13.89 -27.39
CA THR A 713 5.24 -15.17 -26.65
C THR A 713 4.46 -16.26 -27.38
N LYS A 714 4.88 -17.52 -27.18
CA LYS A 714 4.26 -18.72 -27.75
C LYS A 714 4.16 -19.81 -26.69
N LYS A 715 3.05 -20.56 -26.71
CA LYS A 715 2.90 -21.78 -25.92
C LYS A 715 3.92 -22.83 -26.39
N ASP A 716 4.86 -23.17 -25.54
CA ASP A 716 5.90 -24.16 -25.79
C ASP A 716 5.96 -25.16 -24.62
N LYS A 717 5.74 -26.44 -24.91
CA LYS A 717 5.75 -27.51 -23.91
C LYS A 717 7.14 -27.84 -23.36
N ASN A 718 8.21 -27.33 -23.99
CA ASN A 718 9.59 -27.57 -23.58
C ASN A 718 10.12 -26.45 -22.66
N SER A 719 9.44 -25.30 -22.60
CA SER A 719 9.80 -24.19 -21.72
C SER A 719 9.25 -24.43 -20.29
N PRO A 720 9.98 -24.07 -19.21
CA PRO A 720 9.66 -24.50 -17.84
C PRO A 720 8.30 -24.03 -17.28
N ASP A 721 7.74 -22.95 -17.83
CA ASP A 721 6.43 -22.38 -17.50
C ASP A 721 5.38 -22.57 -18.63
N GLY A 722 5.71 -23.36 -19.64
CA GLY A 722 4.88 -23.59 -20.82
C GLY A 722 4.92 -22.47 -21.86
N ILE A 723 5.79 -21.46 -21.70
CA ILE A 723 5.85 -20.28 -22.56
C ILE A 723 7.29 -20.02 -23.05
N SER A 724 7.43 -19.90 -24.36
CA SER A 724 8.66 -19.40 -25.00
C SER A 724 8.55 -17.88 -25.20
N TYR A 725 9.62 -17.17 -24.84
CA TYR A 725 9.69 -15.70 -24.87
C TYR A 725 10.68 -15.25 -25.96
N SER A 726 10.25 -14.31 -26.80
CA SER A 726 11.07 -13.72 -27.86
C SER A 726 10.99 -12.18 -27.78
N LEU A 727 12.08 -11.53 -27.38
CA LEU A 727 12.16 -10.09 -27.20
C LEU A 727 13.12 -9.46 -28.21
N GLU A 728 12.83 -8.26 -28.67
CA GLU A 728 13.80 -7.41 -29.35
C GLU A 728 13.49 -5.93 -29.06
N SER A 729 14.54 -5.11 -29.01
CA SER A 729 14.42 -3.68 -28.71
C SER A 729 15.01 -2.86 -29.84
N PHE A 730 14.22 -1.93 -30.38
CA PHE A 730 14.58 -1.13 -31.54
C PHE A 730 14.67 0.34 -31.15
N LEU A 731 15.69 1.06 -31.64
CA LEU A 731 15.91 2.49 -31.41
C LEU A 731 16.14 3.18 -32.75
N MET A 732 15.16 3.97 -33.17
CA MET A 732 15.01 4.48 -34.53
C MET A 732 15.08 6.02 -34.54
N PRO A 733 15.89 6.64 -35.43
CA PRO A 733 15.99 8.10 -35.52
C PRO A 733 14.72 8.73 -36.09
N ASN A 734 14.27 9.86 -35.55
CA ASN A 734 13.06 10.57 -35.97
C ASN A 734 13.25 11.30 -37.32
N GLN A 735 13.36 10.49 -38.37
CA GLN A 735 13.59 10.87 -39.77
C GLN A 735 12.99 9.78 -40.67
N ARG A 736 12.90 10.03 -41.98
CA ARG A 736 12.40 9.04 -42.93
C ARG A 736 13.40 7.88 -43.07
N ILE A 737 12.93 6.65 -42.81
CA ILE A 737 13.70 5.41 -42.96
C ILE A 737 13.43 4.83 -44.37
N PRO A 738 14.45 4.41 -45.13
CA PRO A 738 14.25 3.74 -46.42
C PRO A 738 13.54 2.39 -46.26
N TYR A 739 12.53 2.10 -47.09
CA TYR A 739 11.78 0.82 -47.02
C TYR A 739 12.63 -0.44 -47.26
N ASN A 740 13.86 -0.30 -47.77
CA ASN A 740 14.80 -1.40 -48.01
C ASN A 740 15.81 -1.61 -46.85
N ASP A 741 15.84 -0.76 -45.83
CA ASP A 741 16.71 -0.96 -44.66
C ASP A 741 16.11 -2.05 -43.74
N SER A 742 16.88 -3.09 -43.39
CA SER A 742 16.46 -4.10 -42.40
C SER A 742 16.18 -3.46 -41.04
N LEU A 743 15.14 -3.92 -40.32
CA LEU A 743 14.87 -3.42 -38.95
C LEU A 743 16.01 -3.81 -37.99
N GLU A 744 16.77 -4.84 -38.32
CA GLU A 744 17.97 -5.30 -37.60
C GLU A 744 19.02 -4.19 -37.43
N LYS A 745 19.07 -3.23 -38.36
CA LYS A 745 19.92 -2.03 -38.31
C LYS A 745 19.63 -1.12 -37.11
N TYR A 746 18.45 -1.24 -36.53
CA TYR A 746 17.97 -0.42 -35.40
C TYR A 746 17.87 -1.21 -34.10
N ILE A 747 18.27 -2.48 -34.07
CA ILE A 747 18.30 -3.27 -32.83
C ILE A 747 19.35 -2.69 -31.89
N VAL A 748 18.96 -2.51 -30.63
CA VAL A 748 19.85 -2.17 -29.52
C VAL A 748 19.58 -3.08 -28.33
N PRO A 749 20.57 -3.29 -27.44
CA PRO A 749 20.31 -3.87 -26.13
C PRO A 749 19.21 -3.10 -25.38
N LEU A 750 18.33 -3.82 -24.67
CA LEU A 750 17.23 -3.22 -23.90
C LEU A 750 17.74 -2.17 -22.91
N ASP A 751 18.84 -2.48 -22.23
CA ASP A 751 19.48 -1.62 -21.23
C ASP A 751 20.02 -0.29 -21.82
N ALA A 752 20.20 -0.19 -23.14
CA ALA A 752 20.55 1.06 -23.81
C ALA A 752 19.34 2.00 -23.91
N ILE A 753 18.13 1.47 -24.09
CA ILE A 753 16.89 2.27 -24.03
C ILE A 753 16.59 2.64 -22.58
N GLU A 754 16.75 1.72 -21.62
CA GLU A 754 16.57 1.99 -20.19
C GLU A 754 17.49 3.14 -19.73
N ARG A 755 18.81 3.05 -19.99
CA ARG A 755 19.77 4.14 -19.69
C ARG A 755 19.46 5.47 -20.38
N THR A 756 18.85 5.44 -21.57
CA THR A 756 18.54 6.65 -22.35
C THR A 756 17.25 7.33 -21.91
N THR A 757 16.31 6.57 -21.37
CA THR A 757 14.96 7.04 -21.01
C THR A 757 14.77 7.25 -19.51
N GLY A 758 15.55 6.57 -18.67
CA GLY A 758 15.32 6.50 -17.22
C GLY A 758 14.19 5.55 -16.82
N LEU A 759 13.68 4.75 -17.77
CA LEU A 759 12.62 3.77 -17.58
C LEU A 759 13.22 2.35 -17.43
N MET A 760 12.46 1.43 -16.84
CA MET A 760 12.78 -0.01 -16.83
C MET A 760 11.65 -0.78 -17.52
N PHE A 761 11.99 -1.87 -18.23
CA PHE A 761 11.00 -2.69 -18.94
C PHE A 761 11.19 -4.18 -18.65
N PHE A 762 10.07 -4.91 -18.52
CA PHE A 762 10.05 -6.38 -18.41
C PHE A 762 10.99 -6.97 -17.32
N ASN A 763 11.10 -6.32 -16.16
CA ASN A 763 11.94 -6.76 -15.03
C ASN A 763 11.77 -8.26 -14.69
N ASP A 764 10.54 -8.78 -14.76
CA ASP A 764 10.21 -10.17 -14.45
C ASP A 764 10.86 -11.20 -15.39
N LEU A 765 11.31 -10.77 -16.58
CA LEU A 765 12.02 -11.63 -17.54
C LEU A 765 13.50 -11.84 -17.20
N LYS A 766 14.07 -11.12 -16.23
CA LYS A 766 15.49 -11.26 -15.84
C LYS A 766 15.89 -12.68 -15.42
N ASN A 767 14.91 -13.49 -14.99
CA ASN A 767 15.07 -14.90 -14.62
C ASN A 767 14.49 -15.88 -15.65
N LYS A 768 14.25 -15.45 -16.91
CA LYS A 768 13.64 -16.25 -17.99
C LYS A 768 14.61 -16.43 -19.16
N THR A 769 14.50 -17.56 -19.86
CA THR A 769 15.21 -17.78 -21.12
C THR A 769 14.52 -16.98 -22.23
N VAL A 770 15.00 -15.77 -22.49
CA VAL A 770 14.49 -14.90 -23.56
C VAL A 770 15.33 -15.06 -24.82
N THR A 771 14.68 -15.33 -25.95
CA THR A 771 15.29 -15.38 -27.28
C THR A 771 15.24 -14.02 -27.97
N SER A 772 16.18 -13.73 -28.87
CA SER A 772 16.09 -12.52 -29.73
C SER A 772 15.03 -12.75 -30.80
N LEU A 773 14.04 -11.86 -30.89
CA LEU A 773 12.90 -12.01 -31.81
C LEU A 773 13.37 -12.13 -33.27
N CYS A 774 14.36 -11.34 -33.67
CA CYS A 774 14.84 -11.32 -35.05
C CYS A 774 15.70 -12.55 -35.43
N LYS A 775 16.03 -13.42 -34.48
CA LYS A 775 16.56 -14.77 -34.75
C LYS A 775 15.45 -15.81 -34.96
N THR A 776 14.21 -15.50 -34.58
CA THR A 776 13.03 -16.38 -34.73
C THR A 776 12.16 -16.03 -35.94
N VAL A 777 12.14 -14.76 -36.36
CA VAL A 777 11.33 -14.24 -37.48
C VAL A 777 12.09 -13.19 -38.29
N LYS A 778 11.72 -12.97 -39.56
CA LYS A 778 12.40 -12.00 -40.43
C LYS A 778 12.00 -10.56 -40.11
N CYS A 779 12.88 -9.82 -39.46
CA CYS A 779 12.70 -8.41 -39.09
C CYS A 779 12.93 -7.43 -40.26
N ILE A 780 12.11 -7.57 -41.30
CA ILE A 780 12.08 -6.68 -42.47
C ILE A 780 10.89 -5.70 -42.38
N PRO A 781 11.05 -4.44 -42.85
CA PRO A 781 9.90 -3.57 -43.10
C PRO A 781 8.90 -4.19 -44.06
N ILE A 782 7.64 -3.76 -43.97
CA ILE A 782 6.61 -4.05 -44.97
C ILE A 782 6.09 -2.69 -45.46
N PRO A 783 6.29 -2.31 -46.73
CA PRO A 783 5.73 -1.06 -47.24
C PRO A 783 4.18 -1.16 -47.23
N PRO A 784 3.45 -0.15 -46.72
CA PRO A 784 1.99 -0.18 -46.75
C PRO A 784 1.50 -0.22 -48.20
N ALA A 785 0.41 -0.97 -48.46
CA ALA A 785 -0.10 -1.26 -49.81
C ALA A 785 -0.48 -0.04 -50.68
N LYS A 786 -0.38 1.19 -50.15
CA LYS A 786 -0.57 2.46 -50.88
C LYS A 786 0.73 3.11 -51.41
N HIS A 787 1.91 2.63 -51.02
CA HIS A 787 3.21 3.26 -51.35
C HIS A 787 3.95 2.62 -52.54
N ILE A 788 3.33 1.67 -53.24
CA ILE A 788 3.94 0.97 -54.39
C ILE A 788 4.14 1.89 -55.61
N ASP A 789 3.45 3.04 -55.67
CA ASP A 789 3.38 3.92 -56.84
C ASP A 789 3.74 5.41 -56.52
N GLU A 790 4.76 5.63 -55.69
CA GLU A 790 5.21 6.98 -55.27
C GLU A 790 6.38 7.58 -56.09
N SER A 791 6.71 7.03 -57.26
CA SER A 791 7.79 7.55 -58.13
C SER A 791 7.49 8.91 -58.78
N SER A 792 6.28 9.46 -58.58
CA SER A 792 5.67 10.48 -59.46
C SER A 792 5.26 11.80 -58.80
N ARG A 793 5.42 11.97 -57.47
CA ARG A 793 4.91 13.15 -56.74
C ARG A 793 5.99 13.95 -56.02
N LYS A 794 6.37 15.09 -56.60
CA LYS A 794 7.05 16.19 -55.90
C LYS A 794 6.08 16.91 -54.96
N ASP A 795 6.63 17.36 -53.82
CA ASP A 795 6.29 18.52 -52.97
C ASP A 795 4.82 18.89 -52.65
N GLU A 796 4.62 19.51 -51.48
CA GLU A 796 3.33 19.85 -50.84
C GLU A 796 2.39 18.67 -50.49
N ARG A 797 2.52 18.17 -49.24
CA ARG A 797 1.39 17.51 -48.54
C ARG A 797 0.70 18.52 -47.63
N LYS A 798 -0.52 18.93 -48.00
CA LYS A 798 -1.40 19.71 -47.13
C LYS A 798 -1.95 18.80 -46.02
N ALA A 799 -1.91 19.28 -44.77
CA ALA A 799 -2.52 18.58 -43.65
C ALA A 799 -4.03 18.39 -43.87
N LEU A 800 -4.59 17.32 -43.30
CA LEU A 800 -6.04 17.12 -43.28
C LEU A 800 -6.74 18.35 -42.64
N PRO A 801 -7.82 18.86 -43.24
CA PRO A 801 -8.45 20.09 -42.80
C PRO A 801 -9.05 19.96 -41.39
N LEU A 802 -9.08 21.08 -40.67
CA LEU A 802 -9.85 21.22 -39.44
C LEU A 802 -11.36 21.08 -39.74
N PRO A 803 -12.18 20.68 -38.75
CA PRO A 803 -13.61 20.89 -38.80
C PRO A 803 -13.93 22.36 -39.09
N LYS A 804 -14.99 22.64 -39.85
CA LYS A 804 -15.45 24.02 -40.08
C LYS A 804 -15.97 24.60 -38.77
N GLU A 805 -15.62 25.86 -38.51
CA GLU A 805 -15.83 26.54 -37.24
C GLU A 805 -17.30 26.89 -36.96
N GLU A 806 -17.66 26.90 -35.67
CA GLU A 806 -18.46 27.98 -35.09
C GLU A 806 -17.69 28.59 -33.90
N ILE A 807 -16.60 29.30 -34.17
CA ILE A 807 -15.87 30.06 -33.14
C ILE A 807 -16.46 31.47 -33.06
N LYS A 808 -17.42 31.66 -32.16
CA LYS A 808 -17.79 33.01 -31.69
C LYS A 808 -16.72 33.51 -30.74
N ALA A 809 -15.79 34.32 -31.25
CA ALA A 809 -14.75 34.93 -30.44
C ALA A 809 -15.34 35.87 -29.37
N LEU A 810 -15.13 35.53 -28.10
CA LEU A 810 -15.24 36.48 -27.00
C LEU A 810 -13.93 37.28 -26.89
N PRO A 811 -13.99 38.62 -26.70
CA PRO A 811 -12.80 39.44 -26.68
C PRO A 811 -11.97 39.23 -25.40
N LEU A 812 -10.65 39.19 -25.56
CA LEU A 812 -9.69 39.18 -24.46
C LEU A 812 -9.85 40.43 -23.58
N GLN A 813 -10.35 40.26 -22.36
CA GLN A 813 -10.08 41.23 -21.30
C GLN A 813 -8.61 41.09 -20.90
N LYS A 814 -7.90 42.23 -20.87
CA LYS A 814 -6.57 42.31 -20.28
C LYS A 814 -6.71 42.34 -18.76
N HIS A 815 -5.98 41.49 -18.06
CA HIS A 815 -5.22 41.85 -16.86
C HIS A 815 -4.05 40.88 -16.68
#